data_AF-A0A4P8XSY3-F1
#
_entry.id   AF-A0A4P8XSY3-F1
#
_cell.length_a   1.000
_cell.length_b   1.000
_cell.length_c   1.000
_cell.angle_alpha   90.00
_cell.angle_beta   90.00
_cell.angle_gamma   90.00
#
_symmetry.space_group_name_H-M   'P 1'
#
loop_
_entity.id
_entity.type
_entity.pdbx_description
1 polymer ?
#
loop_
_entity_poly.entity_id
_entity_poly.type
_entity_poly.pdbx_seq_one_letter_code
_entity_poly.pdbx_strand_id
1 'polypeptide(L)'
;MKKQILSVVLCLSMLLSIFAINLTVNATTVNKSESKASTTDKKSGVSKITSANDFTWDNANVYFLLTDRFKNGNTSNDHSYGRATDKNGSPLSGWDTAPGTFHGGDFAGVTQEIEAGYFDDLGVNAIWISAPYEQIHGYVDSGKGFAHYSYHGYYVLDYTETDANFGTKEEFQTMVDTAHKHGIRVVLDIVMNHSGYNTVADMEEYGFGTLLSGASDYKYKLNDISDVNSHIDFKTSASDWGKWWGNDWIRSGLPGYTDGEGGSDLTRCLEGLPDFRTEQTKAVSIPPILKTKWTKEGTYDQKVAKYGSSASVSDYLTTWLSEWVSQYGVDGFRCDTAKHVEKASWKKLKDKCVSALKTWRQNNPTKAGADWDEDFWMTGECWNHNIGYGYDSYYTEGGFDSMINFDSSGSPLPGASSINGKYQNYADSINSNDKFNQLTYISSHDSNLARSSDMAYQGSALMLLPGAVQIFYGDETNRKTIPGMAFDGQGGSGHSLRSDMNWDSMDKDELAHWQKVGTFRKNHVAVGAGQHQQITAYNASTGYTFARTYDDGNVSDNIIATIGAPNNTDIPVEVSSLWSDGTVVTNAYDGTKATVTDGTATFNSGAHGTILIEGPVSTINMSLKGASSFYGSEEVTVSLKGADYAMVSINGGEEFKVVDGQKFTIGEDIPVGTTFKVKMTATNSEETASKSFSFKKKDPDAVTRVYFDPSLNWGSTIYAYIYSESGSTATENAKWPGQQMTLDSSTGLYVIEVPDELTDGQVIFSGGSSRYPAEMQPGLSINSTDMIFTTGNQWQAYTGQKPTATTPTTPDPSSNVTVYYENTNNFATPYVYYWNKSSDSSSVKWPGVAMTKYKDNIWYASFPKDNNMCIFSNNGASQTGNLDIPGDGYLYSNGWSSSPYVVPTTATTTKPTTATTTTKPTTATTTKPTTATTVTTPTELLGDVNGDGVVDVKDATLIQKYVSKMAVTMNTKLADVNKDGMINIKDTTMIQKYAAEKIDKLG
;
A
#
# COMPACT_ATOMS: atom_id res chain seq x y z
N MET A 1 -27.73 28.15 -72.70
CA MET A 1 -27.35 26.74 -72.45
C MET A 1 -27.66 26.49 -70.98
N LYS A 2 -28.91 26.13 -70.59
CA LYS A 2 -29.45 24.76 -70.45
C LYS A 2 -28.52 23.92 -69.55
N LYS A 3 -28.89 23.40 -68.36
CA LYS A 3 -30.16 23.00 -67.69
C LYS A 3 -29.74 22.59 -66.25
N GLN A 4 -30.52 22.57 -65.15
CA GLN A 4 -31.96 22.61 -64.83
C GLN A 4 -32.05 22.88 -63.30
N ILE A 5 -32.82 23.87 -62.76
CA ILE A 5 -34.30 23.93 -62.54
C ILE A 5 -34.72 23.03 -61.34
N LEU A 6 -35.55 23.37 -60.33
CA LEU A 6 -36.56 24.41 -59.99
C LEU A 6 -36.84 24.17 -58.47
N SER A 7 -36.90 25.15 -57.55
CA SER A 7 -37.96 26.13 -57.22
C SER A 7 -39.10 25.66 -56.28
N VAL A 8 -39.59 26.67 -55.53
CA VAL A 8 -40.96 26.89 -54.97
C VAL A 8 -41.13 26.49 -53.48
N VAL A 9 -40.97 27.42 -52.51
CA VAL A 9 -41.93 28.45 -51.99
C VAL A 9 -42.96 27.84 -51.02
N LEU A 10 -42.82 28.02 -49.70
CA LEU A 10 -43.39 29.11 -48.86
C LEU A 10 -44.91 29.29 -48.99
N CYS A 11 -45.69 28.97 -47.94
CA CYS A 11 -46.64 29.88 -47.28
C CYS A 11 -47.71 29.18 -46.40
N LEU A 12 -47.88 29.72 -45.19
CA LEU A 12 -49.13 29.92 -44.40
C LEU A 12 -49.91 28.67 -43.93
N SER A 13 -50.55 28.57 -42.75
CA SER A 13 -50.89 29.49 -41.65
C SER A 13 -51.75 28.71 -40.60
N MET A 14 -51.79 29.18 -39.33
CA MET A 14 -52.83 28.99 -38.29
C MET A 14 -52.99 27.59 -37.64
N LEU A 15 -52.66 27.40 -36.35
CA LEU A 15 -53.36 27.74 -35.08
C LEU A 15 -54.44 26.72 -34.64
N LEU A 16 -54.13 26.08 -33.49
CA LEU A 16 -54.99 25.73 -32.34
C LEU A 16 -55.98 24.54 -32.40
N SER A 17 -55.55 23.46 -31.73
CA SER A 17 -56.18 22.77 -30.57
C SER A 17 -57.51 22.01 -30.71
N ILE A 18 -57.51 20.71 -30.34
CA ILE A 18 -58.18 20.09 -29.15
C ILE A 18 -58.21 18.54 -29.27
N PHE A 19 -57.81 17.86 -28.17
CA PHE A 19 -58.12 16.52 -27.60
C PHE A 19 -58.88 15.46 -28.45
N ALA A 20 -58.68 14.13 -28.36
CA ALA A 20 -57.81 13.19 -27.65
C ALA A 20 -58.11 11.75 -28.15
N ILE A 21 -57.24 10.75 -27.82
CA ILE A 21 -57.45 9.27 -27.89
C ILE A 21 -57.34 8.69 -29.32
N ASN A 22 -56.59 7.64 -29.71
CA ASN A 22 -55.68 6.63 -29.12
C ASN A 22 -54.86 6.06 -30.30
N LEU A 23 -53.56 5.75 -30.12
CA LEU A 23 -52.92 4.48 -30.57
C LEU A 23 -51.43 4.44 -30.21
N THR A 24 -51.02 3.22 -29.87
CA THR A 24 -49.93 2.78 -29.01
C THR A 24 -48.80 2.08 -29.79
N VAL A 25 -47.54 2.34 -29.39
CA VAL A 25 -46.26 1.53 -29.37
C VAL A 25 -45.77 0.81 -30.64
N ASN A 26 -44.47 0.55 -30.91
CA ASN A 26 -43.23 0.25 -30.13
C ASN A 26 -41.99 0.76 -30.91
N ALA A 27 -40.91 1.34 -30.34
CA ALA A 27 -39.96 0.93 -29.29
C ALA A 27 -38.76 0.10 -29.80
N THR A 28 -37.57 0.70 -29.77
CA THR A 28 -36.26 0.01 -29.74
C THR A 28 -35.41 0.68 -28.66
N THR A 29 -34.94 -0.14 -27.73
CA THR A 29 -34.34 0.12 -26.43
C THR A 29 -32.88 0.57 -26.49
N VAL A 30 -32.55 1.66 -25.78
CA VAL A 30 -31.20 2.02 -25.33
C VAL A 30 -31.15 1.79 -23.83
N ASN A 31 -30.22 0.95 -23.37
CA ASN A 31 -30.01 0.65 -21.95
C ASN A 31 -29.52 1.90 -21.21
N LYS A 32 -30.43 2.47 -20.42
CA LYS A 32 -30.18 3.48 -19.41
C LYS A 32 -29.73 2.74 -18.15
N SER A 33 -28.45 2.84 -17.77
CA SER A 33 -28.06 2.47 -16.42
C SER A 33 -28.71 3.47 -15.47
N GLU A 34 -29.57 2.96 -14.60
CA GLU A 34 -30.21 3.75 -13.55
C GLU A 34 -29.13 4.18 -12.55
N SER A 35 -28.78 5.47 -12.57
CA SER A 35 -28.23 6.12 -11.39
C SER A 35 -29.33 6.13 -10.33
N LYS A 36 -29.10 5.42 -9.22
CA LYS A 36 -29.92 5.54 -8.01
C LYS A 36 -29.68 6.91 -7.40
N ALA A 37 -30.36 7.93 -7.93
CA ALA A 37 -30.62 9.16 -7.20
C ALA A 37 -31.60 8.83 -6.06
N SER A 38 -31.13 8.95 -4.83
CA SER A 38 -31.99 8.90 -3.64
C SER A 38 -32.91 10.11 -3.64
N THR A 39 -34.19 9.90 -3.91
CA THR A 39 -35.23 10.92 -3.86
C THR A 39 -36.02 10.79 -2.57
N THR A 40 -35.53 11.35 -1.45
CA THR A 40 -36.31 12.14 -0.47
C THR A 40 -35.40 12.51 0.70
N ASP A 41 -34.89 13.72 0.70
CA ASP A 41 -34.61 14.48 1.92
C ASP A 41 -34.83 15.95 1.60
N LYS A 42 -35.63 16.63 2.43
CA LYS A 42 -35.68 18.09 2.40
C LYS A 42 -34.25 18.57 2.61
N LYS A 43 -33.67 19.24 1.59
CA LYS A 43 -32.32 19.80 1.60
C LYS A 43 -32.10 20.53 2.93
N SER A 44 -31.38 19.87 3.83
CA SER A 44 -30.78 20.48 5.01
C SER A 44 -29.94 21.64 4.49
N GLY A 45 -30.22 22.87 4.92
CA GLY A 45 -29.50 24.06 4.45
C GLY A 45 -28.02 24.11 4.84
N VAL A 46 -27.51 23.07 5.50
CA VAL A 46 -26.18 22.95 6.10
C VAL A 46 -25.25 22.16 5.18
N SER A 47 -24.03 22.68 4.97
CA SER A 47 -23.15 22.24 3.86
C SER A 47 -21.87 21.56 4.30
N LYS A 48 -21.46 21.77 5.55
CA LYS A 48 -20.21 21.24 6.10
C LYS A 48 -20.41 20.72 7.52
N ILE A 49 -19.98 19.48 7.77
CA ILE A 49 -19.86 18.87 9.11
C ILE A 49 -18.38 18.52 9.31
N THR A 50 -17.72 19.15 10.27
CA THR A 50 -16.29 18.97 10.55
C THR A 50 -16.01 17.97 11.67
N SER A 51 -14.84 17.35 11.64
CA SER A 51 -14.21 16.63 12.74
C SER A 51 -13.15 17.52 13.42
N ALA A 52 -12.51 17.03 14.49
CA ALA A 52 -11.43 17.78 15.15
C ALA A 52 -10.12 17.80 14.34
N ASN A 53 -9.92 16.84 13.43
CA ASN A 53 -8.75 16.69 12.56
C ASN A 53 -9.22 16.48 11.10
N ASP A 54 -9.58 17.55 10.41
CA ASP A 54 -10.12 17.49 9.03
C ASP A 54 -9.05 17.25 7.95
N PHE A 55 -7.85 16.78 8.31
CA PHE A 55 -6.78 16.51 7.36
C PHE A 55 -6.98 15.15 6.68
N THR A 56 -6.79 15.12 5.36
CA THR A 56 -6.63 13.87 4.60
C THR A 56 -5.59 14.09 3.51
N TRP A 57 -4.82 13.04 3.20
CA TRP A 57 -3.88 13.04 2.09
C TRP A 57 -4.58 13.24 0.73
N ASP A 58 -5.86 12.91 0.60
CA ASP A 58 -6.66 13.10 -0.62
C ASP A 58 -6.92 14.57 -0.95
N ASN A 59 -6.74 15.46 0.03
CA ASN A 59 -6.86 16.90 -0.11
C ASN A 59 -5.59 17.64 0.35
N ALA A 60 -4.44 16.95 0.34
CA ALA A 60 -3.18 17.57 0.75
C ALA A 60 -2.73 18.67 -0.21
N ASN A 61 -2.21 19.75 0.40
CA ASN A 61 -1.53 20.88 -0.22
C ASN A 61 -0.07 20.77 0.15
N VAL A 62 0.68 20.02 -0.66
CA VAL A 62 2.09 19.75 -0.43
C VAL A 62 2.90 20.93 -0.98
N TYR A 63 3.62 21.65 -0.14
CA TYR A 63 4.58 22.67 -0.60
C TYR A 63 5.96 22.03 -0.70
N PHE A 64 6.47 21.90 -1.92
CA PHE A 64 7.79 21.35 -2.19
C PHE A 64 8.82 22.48 -2.33
N LEU A 65 9.82 22.45 -1.45
CA LEU A 65 10.95 23.37 -1.46
C LEU A 65 12.28 22.62 -1.52
N LEU A 66 13.26 23.22 -2.20
CA LEU A 66 14.66 22.82 -2.04
C LEU A 66 15.23 23.58 -0.86
N THR A 67 15.70 22.87 0.16
CA THR A 67 16.13 23.49 1.43
C THR A 67 17.16 24.59 1.18
N ASP A 68 18.20 24.30 0.38
CA ASP A 68 19.27 25.24 0.02
C ASP A 68 18.80 26.52 -0.70
N ARG A 69 17.67 26.46 -1.41
CA ARG A 69 17.20 27.53 -2.30
C ARG A 69 16.03 28.31 -1.73
N PHE A 70 15.55 27.92 -0.55
CA PHE A 70 14.36 28.52 0.03
C PHE A 70 14.70 29.77 0.84
N LYS A 71 15.36 29.63 1.99
CA LYS A 71 15.72 30.79 2.82
C LYS A 71 16.94 30.48 3.68
N ASN A 72 17.96 31.34 3.62
CA ASN A 72 19.12 31.27 4.51
C ASN A 72 18.76 31.89 5.87
N GLY A 73 18.51 31.05 6.87
CA GLY A 73 18.17 31.46 8.22
C GLY A 73 19.34 31.49 9.19
N ASN A 74 20.43 30.77 8.89
CA ASN A 74 21.62 30.63 9.71
C ASN A 74 22.91 30.64 8.86
N THR A 75 23.42 31.84 8.57
CA THR A 75 24.64 32.02 7.76
C THR A 75 25.93 31.43 8.37
N SER A 76 25.90 30.92 9.60
CA SER A 76 27.09 30.30 10.22
C SER A 76 27.42 28.93 9.64
N ASN A 77 26.47 28.30 8.94
CA ASN A 77 26.59 26.96 8.38
C ASN A 77 26.89 26.94 6.85
N ASP A 78 26.90 28.10 6.18
CA ASP A 78 27.02 28.29 4.72
C ASP A 78 28.24 27.58 4.09
N HIS A 79 29.31 27.41 4.87
CA HIS A 79 30.59 26.85 4.41
C HIS A 79 30.98 25.56 5.12
N SER A 80 29.99 24.81 5.61
CA SER A 80 30.23 23.50 6.23
C SER A 80 31.07 22.59 5.31
N TYR A 81 31.92 21.76 5.93
CA TYR A 81 32.91 20.92 5.24
C TYR A 81 33.93 21.68 4.37
N GLY A 82 34.00 23.01 4.50
CA GLY A 82 34.85 23.86 3.66
C GLY A 82 34.29 24.10 2.25
N ARG A 83 32.99 23.83 2.02
CA ARG A 83 32.35 24.02 0.72
C ARG A 83 32.40 25.49 0.28
N ALA A 84 32.69 25.68 -1.01
CA ALA A 84 32.85 26.98 -1.65
C ALA A 84 33.83 27.94 -0.93
N THR A 85 34.90 27.39 -0.34
CA THR A 85 36.00 28.19 0.24
C THR A 85 37.30 28.03 -0.55
N ASP A 86 38.26 28.92 -0.33
CA ASP A 86 39.64 28.77 -0.78
C ASP A 86 40.47 27.90 0.18
N LYS A 87 41.75 27.70 -0.13
CA LYS A 87 42.67 26.91 0.71
C LYS A 87 42.85 27.45 2.13
N ASN A 88 42.51 28.72 2.37
CA ASN A 88 42.62 29.36 3.67
C ASN A 88 41.27 29.40 4.41
N GLY A 89 40.22 28.80 3.85
CA GLY A 89 38.86 28.81 4.40
C GLY A 89 38.09 30.10 4.13
N SER A 90 38.55 30.95 3.22
CA SER A 90 37.81 32.17 2.83
C SER A 90 36.76 31.85 1.75
N PRO A 91 35.53 32.37 1.85
CA PRO A 91 34.50 32.14 0.83
C PRO A 91 34.93 32.56 -0.57
N LEU A 92 34.62 31.74 -1.57
CA LEU A 92 34.91 32.03 -2.98
C LEU A 92 33.92 33.07 -3.52
N SER A 93 34.40 34.09 -4.24
CA SER A 93 33.52 35.10 -4.82
C SER A 93 32.45 34.48 -5.73
N GLY A 94 31.18 34.85 -5.51
CA GLY A 94 30.03 34.39 -6.31
C GLY A 94 29.49 33.02 -5.93
N TRP A 95 29.91 32.44 -4.80
CA TRP A 95 29.39 31.16 -4.30
C TRP A 95 27.89 31.19 -4.00
N ASP A 96 27.35 32.33 -3.62
CA ASP A 96 25.95 32.56 -3.22
C ASP A 96 25.02 32.83 -4.41
N THR A 97 25.55 32.79 -5.63
CA THR A 97 24.80 33.04 -6.86
C THR A 97 25.13 32.03 -7.98
N ALA A 98 26.18 31.23 -7.80
CA ALA A 98 26.61 30.24 -8.77
C ALA A 98 25.62 29.05 -8.79
N PRO A 99 24.98 28.70 -9.91
CA PRO A 99 23.88 27.73 -9.94
C PRO A 99 24.18 26.33 -9.38
N GLY A 100 25.45 25.95 -9.36
CA GLY A 100 25.95 24.65 -8.89
C GLY A 100 26.36 24.62 -7.42
N THR A 101 26.30 25.73 -6.67
CA THR A 101 26.73 25.77 -5.27
C THR A 101 25.57 25.71 -4.28
N PHE A 102 25.91 25.53 -3.02
CA PHE A 102 25.00 25.82 -1.91
C PHE A 102 24.82 27.34 -1.81
N HIS A 103 23.59 27.81 -1.64
CA HIS A 103 23.23 29.22 -1.47
C HIS A 103 22.84 29.56 -0.01
N GLY A 104 22.84 28.54 0.86
CA GLY A 104 22.74 28.69 2.32
C GLY A 104 21.33 28.55 2.88
N GLY A 105 20.35 28.14 2.07
CA GLY A 105 19.03 27.81 2.59
C GLY A 105 19.06 26.60 3.54
N ASP A 106 18.34 26.69 4.66
CA ASP A 106 18.52 25.78 5.78
C ASP A 106 17.24 25.55 6.62
N PHE A 107 17.31 24.63 7.58
CA PHE A 107 16.17 24.31 8.46
C PHE A 107 15.73 25.52 9.29
N ALA A 108 16.65 26.42 9.65
CA ALA A 108 16.33 27.64 10.38
C ALA A 108 15.48 28.59 9.53
N GLY A 109 15.81 28.77 8.25
CA GLY A 109 15.05 29.58 7.32
C GLY A 109 13.66 29.02 7.04
N VAL A 110 13.54 27.70 6.87
CA VAL A 110 12.23 27.03 6.75
C VAL A 110 11.40 27.25 8.03
N THR A 111 12.00 27.08 9.20
CA THR A 111 11.34 27.31 10.51
C THR A 111 10.80 28.74 10.62
N GLN A 112 11.60 29.74 10.24
CA GLN A 112 11.20 31.15 10.28
C GLN A 112 9.97 31.44 9.41
N GLU A 113 9.85 30.80 8.25
CA GLU A 113 8.70 31.00 7.35
C GLU A 113 7.45 30.25 7.82
N ILE A 114 7.60 29.12 8.51
CA ILE A 114 6.50 28.48 9.24
C ILE A 114 5.98 29.43 10.32
N GLU A 115 6.87 29.96 11.16
CA GLU A 115 6.50 30.89 12.24
C GLU A 115 5.88 32.20 11.71
N ALA A 116 6.33 32.66 10.54
CA ALA A 116 5.77 33.85 9.88
C ALA A 116 4.35 33.62 9.34
N GLY A 117 3.86 32.38 9.31
CA GLY A 117 2.54 32.03 8.77
C GLY A 117 2.50 31.93 7.25
N TYR A 118 3.65 31.94 6.56
CA TYR A 118 3.71 31.92 5.10
C TYR A 118 2.97 30.71 4.51
N PHE A 119 3.21 29.53 5.09
CA PHE A 119 2.56 28.28 4.69
C PHE A 119 1.09 28.24 5.12
N ASP A 120 0.75 28.79 6.28
CA ASP A 120 -0.65 28.83 6.76
C ASP A 120 -1.52 29.67 5.84
N ASP A 121 -1.05 30.85 5.47
CA ASP A 121 -1.75 31.78 4.58
C ASP A 121 -1.93 31.18 3.18
N LEU A 122 -0.97 30.36 2.72
CA LEU A 122 -1.08 29.60 1.47
C LEU A 122 -2.06 28.41 1.56
N GLY A 123 -2.54 28.09 2.75
CA GLY A 123 -3.34 26.88 2.99
C GLY A 123 -2.52 25.60 2.86
N VAL A 124 -1.21 25.65 3.04
CA VAL A 124 -0.35 24.46 3.06
C VAL A 124 -0.65 23.64 4.32
N ASN A 125 -0.66 22.32 4.16
CA ASN A 125 -0.85 21.36 5.25
C ASN A 125 0.16 20.19 5.22
N ALA A 126 1.07 20.19 4.24
CA ALA A 126 2.26 19.35 4.22
C ALA A 126 3.43 20.10 3.56
N ILE A 127 4.64 20.03 4.11
CA ILE A 127 5.86 20.57 3.51
C ILE A 127 6.76 19.40 3.10
N TRP A 128 7.15 19.34 1.84
CA TRP A 128 8.16 18.45 1.31
C TRP A 128 9.49 19.22 1.19
N ILE A 129 10.54 18.74 1.88
CA ILE A 129 11.89 19.31 1.80
C ILE A 129 12.88 18.36 1.10
N SER A 130 14.03 18.90 0.68
CA SER A 130 15.19 18.12 0.22
C SER A 130 15.62 17.07 1.24
N ALA A 131 16.32 16.03 0.79
CA ALA A 131 16.80 14.98 1.68
C ALA A 131 17.77 15.58 2.73
N PRO A 132 17.48 15.46 4.04
CA PRO A 132 18.14 16.27 5.07
C PRO A 132 19.50 15.72 5.51
N TYR A 133 19.81 14.48 5.13
CA TYR A 133 21.00 13.77 5.60
C TYR A 133 22.29 14.20 4.91
N GLU A 134 23.43 13.88 5.52
CA GLU A 134 24.75 14.32 5.06
C GLU A 134 25.05 13.89 3.61
N GLN A 135 25.39 14.89 2.80
CA GLN A 135 25.73 14.73 1.39
C GLN A 135 27.26 14.70 1.19
N ILE A 136 27.72 14.27 0.03
CA ILE A 136 29.14 14.35 -0.37
C ILE A 136 29.69 15.78 -0.27
N HIS A 137 30.99 15.93 0.04
CA HIS A 137 31.53 17.24 0.44
C HIS A 137 32.14 18.06 -0.71
N GLY A 138 32.46 17.43 -1.84
CA GLY A 138 33.15 18.08 -2.96
C GLY A 138 32.29 18.35 -4.19
N TYR A 139 32.88 19.03 -5.18
CA TYR A 139 32.29 19.20 -6.50
C TYR A 139 32.24 17.88 -7.27
N VAL A 140 31.22 17.74 -8.11
CA VAL A 140 31.09 16.70 -9.13
C VAL A 140 31.00 17.33 -10.51
N ASP A 141 31.61 16.67 -11.49
CA ASP A 141 31.46 16.98 -12.91
C ASP A 141 30.38 16.06 -13.50
N SER A 142 29.30 16.64 -14.01
CA SER A 142 28.16 15.94 -14.64
C SER A 142 28.52 15.23 -15.97
N GLY A 143 29.80 15.07 -16.29
CA GLY A 143 30.31 14.56 -17.56
C GLY A 143 30.05 15.49 -18.75
N LYS A 144 29.51 16.69 -18.46
CA LYS A 144 29.15 17.73 -19.43
C LYS A 144 29.78 19.09 -19.12
N GLY A 145 30.73 19.12 -18.17
CA GLY A 145 31.51 20.32 -17.83
C GLY A 145 30.76 21.34 -16.98
N PHE A 146 29.70 20.92 -16.28
CA PHE A 146 29.00 21.76 -15.31
C PHE A 146 29.36 21.34 -13.89
N ALA A 147 29.96 22.27 -13.15
CA ALA A 147 30.40 22.09 -11.78
C ALA A 147 29.25 22.21 -10.79
N HIS A 148 29.04 21.21 -9.93
CA HIS A 148 28.10 21.38 -8.83
C HIS A 148 28.42 20.59 -7.57
N TYR A 149 27.93 21.11 -6.45
CA TYR A 149 27.77 20.41 -5.19
C TYR A 149 26.42 19.67 -5.15
N SER A 150 26.26 18.89 -4.10
CA SER A 150 25.07 18.13 -3.72
C SER A 150 23.99 18.96 -3.02
N TYR A 151 23.88 20.26 -3.30
CA TYR A 151 22.94 21.19 -2.64
C TYR A 151 21.46 20.76 -2.71
N HIS A 152 21.13 19.92 -3.69
CA HIS A 152 19.79 19.40 -3.94
C HIS A 152 19.40 18.24 -2.98
N GLY A 153 20.36 17.58 -2.33
CA GLY A 153 20.11 16.52 -1.34
C GLY A 153 20.13 15.06 -1.88
N TYR A 154 20.53 14.83 -3.13
CA TYR A 154 20.43 13.50 -3.77
C TYR A 154 21.73 12.67 -3.72
N TYR A 155 22.84 13.21 -3.22
CA TYR A 155 24.15 12.55 -3.23
C TYR A 155 24.61 12.22 -1.81
N VAL A 156 23.92 11.25 -1.21
CA VAL A 156 24.15 10.81 0.17
C VAL A 156 25.56 10.30 0.42
N LEU A 157 26.09 10.69 1.58
CA LEU A 157 27.30 10.13 2.17
C LEU A 157 26.96 9.36 3.47
N ASP A 158 26.15 9.94 4.36
CA ASP A 158 25.77 9.35 5.64
C ASP A 158 24.32 9.67 6.02
N TYR A 159 23.44 8.64 6.03
CA TYR A 159 22.02 8.78 6.38
C TYR A 159 21.77 9.13 7.86
N THR A 160 22.78 9.01 8.72
CA THR A 160 22.62 9.04 10.18
C THR A 160 22.90 10.41 10.79
N GLU A 161 23.35 11.36 9.98
CA GLU A 161 23.65 12.75 10.34
C GLU A 161 22.92 13.70 9.38
N THR A 162 22.55 14.90 9.85
CA THR A 162 22.07 15.96 8.95
C THR A 162 23.23 16.48 8.11
N ASP A 163 22.96 16.99 6.89
CA ASP A 163 23.98 17.78 6.20
C ASP A 163 24.19 19.08 6.94
N ALA A 164 25.44 19.34 7.35
CA ALA A 164 25.75 20.51 8.17
C ALA A 164 25.49 21.85 7.47
N ASN A 165 25.40 21.91 6.12
CA ASN A 165 24.92 23.11 5.42
C ASN A 165 23.42 23.36 5.61
N PHE A 166 22.61 22.33 5.86
CA PHE A 166 21.18 22.50 6.17
C PHE A 166 20.91 22.75 7.65
N GLY A 167 21.83 22.33 8.52
CA GLY A 167 21.79 22.58 9.95
C GLY A 167 21.94 21.33 10.80
N THR A 168 21.75 21.51 12.09
CA THR A 168 21.86 20.49 13.14
C THR A 168 20.60 19.62 13.24
N LYS A 169 20.72 18.48 13.92
CA LYS A 169 19.57 17.62 14.27
C LYS A 169 18.54 18.34 15.14
N GLU A 170 19.01 19.23 16.02
CA GLU A 170 18.17 20.05 16.88
C GLU A 170 17.39 21.09 16.06
N GLU A 171 18.03 21.74 15.08
CA GLU A 171 17.34 22.64 14.15
C GLU A 171 16.31 21.88 13.30
N PHE A 172 16.63 20.67 12.83
CA PHE A 172 15.67 19.81 12.13
C PHE A 172 14.47 19.44 13.01
N GLN A 173 14.69 18.98 14.25
CA GLN A 173 13.60 18.70 15.20
C GLN A 173 12.74 19.94 15.45
N THR A 174 13.38 21.11 15.57
CA THR A 174 12.68 22.38 15.80
C THR A 174 11.79 22.72 14.61
N MET A 175 12.27 22.53 13.37
CA MET A 175 11.48 22.72 12.17
C MET A 175 10.26 21.79 12.14
N VAL A 176 10.43 20.50 12.43
CA VAL A 176 9.31 19.53 12.48
C VAL A 176 8.31 19.87 13.58
N ASP A 177 8.78 20.15 14.80
CA ASP A 177 7.92 20.52 15.93
C ASP A 177 7.14 21.81 15.64
N THR A 178 7.73 22.75 14.89
CA THR A 178 7.08 24.00 14.49
C THR A 178 6.03 23.74 13.42
N ALA A 179 6.34 22.95 12.39
CA ALA A 179 5.36 22.54 11.38
C ALA A 179 4.14 21.86 12.03
N HIS A 180 4.36 20.90 12.94
CA HIS A 180 3.28 20.19 13.62
C HIS A 180 2.38 21.12 14.44
N LYS A 181 2.94 22.13 15.12
CA LYS A 181 2.14 23.14 15.86
C LYS A 181 1.23 23.96 14.96
N HIS A 182 1.60 24.11 13.69
CA HIS A 182 0.80 24.80 12.67
C HIS A 182 -0.13 23.84 11.91
N GLY A 183 -0.20 22.56 12.32
CA GLY A 183 -1.03 21.55 11.65
C GLY A 183 -0.43 21.02 10.34
N ILE A 184 0.86 21.28 10.10
CA ILE A 184 1.56 20.98 8.85
C ILE A 184 2.38 19.69 9.02
N ARG A 185 2.17 18.73 8.11
CA ARG A 185 2.96 17.49 8.03
C ARG A 185 4.33 17.76 7.41
N VAL A 186 5.36 17.01 7.80
CA VAL A 186 6.69 17.07 7.18
C VAL A 186 6.96 15.81 6.36
N VAL A 187 7.26 16.02 5.07
CA VAL A 187 7.64 15.00 4.10
C VAL A 187 9.11 15.18 3.74
N LEU A 188 9.89 14.11 3.80
CA LEU A 188 11.29 14.14 3.35
C LEU A 188 11.42 13.55 1.96
N ASP A 189 12.23 14.19 1.12
CA ASP A 189 12.84 13.46 0.02
C ASP A 189 13.78 12.37 0.59
N ILE A 190 13.75 11.18 0.00
CA ILE A 190 14.65 10.09 0.37
C ILE A 190 15.17 9.39 -0.88
N VAL A 191 16.45 9.05 -0.83
CA VAL A 191 17.15 8.28 -1.85
C VAL A 191 17.49 6.93 -1.27
N MET A 192 16.97 5.85 -1.88
CA MET A 192 17.34 4.49 -1.53
C MET A 192 18.13 3.80 -2.65
N ASN A 193 18.12 4.38 -3.84
CA ASN A 193 18.74 3.81 -5.03
C ASN A 193 20.27 3.88 -5.01
N HIS A 194 20.84 5.06 -4.74
CA HIS A 194 22.26 5.32 -4.99
C HIS A 194 22.93 6.11 -3.86
N SER A 195 24.25 5.98 -3.76
CA SER A 195 25.09 6.91 -3.00
C SER A 195 25.40 8.15 -3.83
N GLY A 196 26.03 9.16 -3.21
CA GLY A 196 26.70 10.21 -3.98
C GLY A 196 27.90 9.69 -4.79
N TYR A 197 28.34 10.48 -5.77
CA TYR A 197 29.58 10.22 -6.51
C TYR A 197 30.82 10.32 -5.61
N ASN A 198 31.96 9.79 -6.07
CA ASN A 198 33.23 10.12 -5.45
C ASN A 198 33.60 11.58 -5.72
N THR A 199 34.12 12.27 -4.70
CA THR A 199 34.67 13.62 -4.86
C THR A 199 36.12 13.66 -4.37
N VAL A 200 36.91 14.62 -4.87
CA VAL A 200 38.28 14.82 -4.37
C VAL A 200 38.29 15.10 -2.87
N ALA A 201 37.31 15.87 -2.37
CA ALA A 201 37.22 16.20 -0.95
C ALA A 201 37.04 14.94 -0.09
N ASP A 202 36.08 14.09 -0.45
CA ASP A 202 35.78 12.86 0.30
C ASP A 202 36.90 11.82 0.17
N MET A 203 37.48 11.68 -1.03
CA MET A 203 38.60 10.75 -1.29
C MET A 203 39.83 11.11 -0.44
N GLU A 204 40.14 12.40 -0.33
CA GLU A 204 41.26 12.90 0.48
C GLU A 204 40.96 12.76 1.98
N GLU A 205 39.73 13.11 2.40
CA GLU A 205 39.33 13.09 3.81
C GLU A 205 39.22 11.68 4.40
N TYR A 206 38.69 10.72 3.61
CA TYR A 206 38.42 9.35 4.07
C TYR A 206 39.37 8.29 3.47
N GLY A 207 40.28 8.68 2.59
CA GLY A 207 41.37 7.83 2.12
C GLY A 207 40.94 6.67 1.21
N PHE A 208 40.01 6.93 0.28
CA PHE A 208 39.58 5.95 -0.74
C PHE A 208 39.87 6.43 -2.17
N GLY A 209 39.96 5.48 -3.08
CA GLY A 209 40.39 5.72 -4.46
C GLY A 209 41.81 6.28 -4.55
N THR A 210 42.25 6.65 -5.75
CA THR A 210 43.62 7.10 -6.01
C THR A 210 43.62 8.49 -6.66
N LEU A 211 44.06 9.49 -5.92
CA LEU A 211 44.23 10.87 -6.41
C LEU A 211 45.60 11.03 -7.10
N LEU A 212 45.60 11.59 -8.31
CA LEU A 212 46.81 11.95 -9.05
C LEU A 212 47.31 13.35 -8.66
N SER A 213 48.55 13.66 -9.00
CA SER A 213 49.18 14.95 -8.69
C SER A 213 48.34 16.13 -9.19
N GLY A 214 47.96 17.03 -8.28
CA GLY A 214 47.16 18.23 -8.60
C GLY A 214 45.65 18.10 -8.30
N ALA A 215 45.15 16.92 -7.95
CA ALA A 215 43.72 16.70 -7.68
C ALA A 215 43.16 17.63 -6.58
N SER A 216 43.88 17.81 -5.47
CA SER A 216 43.41 18.60 -4.32
C SER A 216 43.08 20.07 -4.62
N ASP A 217 43.59 20.63 -5.72
CA ASP A 217 43.26 22.00 -6.12
C ASP A 217 41.80 22.12 -6.57
N TYR A 218 41.17 21.04 -7.04
CA TYR A 218 39.79 21.02 -7.51
C TYR A 218 38.75 21.06 -6.36
N LYS A 219 39.18 20.94 -5.10
CA LYS A 219 38.29 21.16 -3.94
C LYS A 219 37.83 22.61 -3.81
N TYR A 220 38.63 23.56 -4.32
CA TYR A 220 38.51 25.00 -4.06
C TYR A 220 38.18 25.81 -5.31
N LYS A 221 37.77 25.17 -6.42
CA LYS A 221 37.52 25.82 -7.71
C LYS A 221 36.03 25.81 -8.05
N LEU A 222 35.48 26.99 -8.35
CA LEU A 222 34.13 27.12 -8.91
C LEU A 222 34.06 26.84 -10.41
N ASN A 223 35.14 27.15 -11.14
CA ASN A 223 35.20 27.08 -12.61
C ASN A 223 36.17 25.99 -13.07
N ASP A 224 35.97 25.49 -14.29
CA ASP A 224 36.86 24.55 -14.99
C ASP A 224 37.11 23.23 -14.24
N ILE A 225 36.10 22.73 -13.51
CA ILE A 225 36.23 21.45 -12.81
C ILE A 225 36.19 20.23 -13.75
N SER A 226 35.87 20.40 -15.04
CA SER A 226 35.77 19.30 -16.01
C SER A 226 37.06 18.47 -16.10
N ASP A 227 38.19 19.05 -15.71
CA ASP A 227 39.49 18.38 -15.68
C ASP A 227 39.73 17.54 -14.42
N VAL A 228 38.85 17.62 -13.40
CA VAL A 228 39.02 16.91 -12.12
C VAL A 228 39.14 15.40 -12.33
N ASN A 229 38.33 14.85 -13.25
CA ASN A 229 38.30 13.43 -13.56
C ASN A 229 39.64 12.94 -14.15
N SER A 230 40.41 13.80 -14.82
CA SER A 230 41.74 13.46 -15.33
C SER A 230 42.80 13.35 -14.24
N HIS A 231 42.50 13.84 -13.03
CA HIS A 231 43.35 13.80 -11.85
C HIS A 231 42.93 12.71 -10.85
N ILE A 232 42.04 11.80 -11.26
CA ILE A 232 41.62 10.64 -10.48
C ILE A 232 41.95 9.37 -11.28
N ASP A 233 42.58 8.39 -10.64
CA ASP A 233 42.81 7.08 -11.26
C ASP A 233 41.62 6.15 -11.04
N PHE A 234 40.74 6.12 -12.05
CA PHE A 234 39.57 5.26 -12.12
C PHE A 234 39.87 3.83 -12.62
N LYS A 235 41.13 3.44 -12.84
CA LYS A 235 41.46 2.22 -13.63
C LYS A 235 42.24 1.16 -12.88
N THR A 236 43.06 1.51 -11.90
CA THR A 236 44.13 0.58 -11.47
C THR A 236 43.95 -0.08 -10.09
N SER A 237 43.40 0.61 -9.08
CA SER A 237 43.53 0.16 -7.68
C SER A 237 42.22 -0.35 -7.04
N ALA A 238 41.97 -1.65 -7.14
CA ALA A 238 40.82 -2.28 -6.46
C ALA A 238 40.88 -2.17 -4.93
N SER A 239 42.08 -2.15 -4.35
CA SER A 239 42.26 -2.00 -2.90
C SER A 239 41.94 -0.60 -2.39
N ASP A 240 42.20 0.45 -3.17
CA ASP A 240 41.90 1.81 -2.75
C ASP A 240 40.41 2.12 -2.95
N TRP A 241 39.84 1.70 -4.07
CA TRP A 241 38.40 1.85 -4.33
C TRP A 241 37.54 1.00 -3.38
N GLY A 242 38.05 -0.15 -2.92
CA GLY A 242 37.39 -0.99 -1.92
C GLY A 242 37.23 -0.35 -0.53
N LYS A 243 37.93 0.76 -0.23
CA LYS A 243 37.80 1.53 1.03
C LYS A 243 36.62 2.50 1.02
N TRP A 244 35.92 2.63 -0.09
CA TRP A 244 34.72 3.45 -0.20
C TRP A 244 33.50 2.71 0.40
N TRP A 245 32.43 2.48 -0.36
CA TRP A 245 31.31 1.65 0.10
C TRP A 245 31.62 0.15 0.06
N GLY A 246 32.50 -0.29 -0.84
CA GLY A 246 32.82 -1.69 -1.07
C GLY A 246 31.82 -2.38 -2.02
N ASN A 247 32.27 -3.42 -2.72
CA ASN A 247 31.49 -4.09 -3.77
C ASN A 247 30.18 -4.72 -3.28
N ASP A 248 30.15 -5.11 -2.01
CA ASP A 248 28.95 -5.68 -1.40
C ASP A 248 27.89 -4.61 -1.10
N TRP A 249 28.23 -3.33 -1.05
CA TRP A 249 27.26 -2.26 -0.81
C TRP A 249 26.73 -1.64 -2.10
N ILE A 250 27.63 -1.32 -3.03
CA ILE A 250 27.29 -0.62 -4.27
C ILE A 250 27.84 -1.35 -5.49
N ARG A 251 27.29 -1.02 -6.65
CA ARG A 251 27.89 -1.23 -7.98
C ARG A 251 28.29 0.14 -8.57
N SER A 252 29.43 0.22 -9.25
CA SER A 252 29.96 1.49 -9.78
C SER A 252 30.86 1.37 -11.02
N GLY A 253 31.27 0.16 -11.40
CA GLY A 253 32.16 -0.08 -12.55
C GLY A 253 33.62 0.26 -12.29
N LEU A 254 33.95 0.73 -11.09
CA LEU A 254 35.31 1.03 -10.65
C LEU A 254 36.11 -0.24 -10.33
N PRO A 255 37.45 -0.19 -10.28
CA PRO A 255 38.28 -1.34 -9.93
C PRO A 255 37.83 -2.00 -8.64
N GLY A 256 37.59 -3.31 -8.69
CA GLY A 256 37.09 -4.09 -7.56
C GLY A 256 35.56 -4.11 -7.39
N TYR A 257 34.81 -3.35 -8.18
CA TYR A 257 33.35 -3.38 -8.23
C TYR A 257 32.85 -4.17 -9.45
N THR A 258 31.80 -4.97 -9.26
CA THR A 258 31.12 -5.71 -10.34
C THR A 258 29.84 -5.01 -10.75
N ASP A 259 29.31 -5.34 -11.93
CA ASP A 259 27.96 -4.97 -12.41
C ASP A 259 27.68 -3.45 -12.55
N GLY A 260 28.71 -2.63 -12.79
CA GLY A 260 28.53 -1.18 -12.98
C GLY A 260 28.34 -0.71 -14.42
N GLU A 261 28.49 -1.59 -15.41
CA GLU A 261 28.25 -1.28 -16.83
C GLU A 261 26.93 -1.92 -17.30
N GLY A 262 25.91 -1.08 -17.54
CA GLY A 262 24.59 -1.55 -17.98
C GLY A 262 23.79 -2.31 -16.90
N GLY A 263 22.52 -2.58 -17.19
CA GLY A 263 21.62 -3.21 -16.22
C GLY A 263 20.16 -2.99 -16.54
N SER A 264 19.28 -3.65 -15.78
CA SER A 264 17.84 -3.34 -15.79
C SER A 264 17.60 -1.94 -15.20
N ASP A 265 16.35 -1.48 -15.13
CA ASP A 265 16.07 -0.25 -14.36
C ASP A 265 16.46 -0.43 -12.89
N LEU A 266 16.38 -1.65 -12.33
CA LEU A 266 16.71 -1.95 -10.92
C LEU A 266 18.20 -2.10 -10.62
N THR A 267 19.05 -2.22 -11.65
CA THR A 267 20.46 -2.61 -11.42
C THR A 267 21.49 -1.78 -12.16
N ARG A 268 21.07 -0.66 -12.74
CA ARG A 268 21.98 0.23 -13.47
C ARG A 268 22.48 1.33 -12.55
N CYS A 269 23.70 1.78 -12.79
CA CYS A 269 24.19 3.05 -12.26
C CYS A 269 23.50 4.20 -13.01
N LEU A 270 22.39 4.72 -12.47
CA LEU A 270 21.61 5.81 -13.08
C LEU A 270 22.49 7.06 -13.24
N GLU A 271 22.70 7.53 -14.48
CA GLU A 271 23.61 8.65 -14.78
C GLU A 271 25.03 8.45 -14.19
N GLY A 272 25.48 7.19 -14.05
CA GLY A 272 26.75 6.84 -13.44
C GLY A 272 26.78 6.92 -11.91
N LEU A 273 25.65 7.21 -11.25
CA LEU A 273 25.55 7.19 -9.79
C LEU A 273 25.82 5.77 -9.27
N PRO A 274 26.62 5.62 -8.20
CA PRO A 274 26.89 4.32 -7.62
C PRO A 274 25.63 3.76 -6.99
N ASP A 275 25.19 2.63 -7.51
CA ASP A 275 23.88 2.07 -7.22
C ASP A 275 23.98 1.10 -6.04
N PHE A 276 23.18 1.34 -5.00
CA PHE A 276 23.09 0.47 -3.85
C PHE A 276 22.50 -0.87 -4.28
N ARG A 277 23.14 -1.95 -3.86
CA ARG A 277 22.68 -3.32 -4.13
C ARG A 277 21.50 -3.67 -3.21
N THR A 278 20.38 -2.99 -3.38
CA THR A 278 19.17 -3.12 -2.54
C THR A 278 18.42 -4.42 -2.80
N GLU A 279 18.63 -5.03 -3.97
CA GLU A 279 18.02 -6.31 -4.36
C GLU A 279 18.61 -7.51 -3.62
N GLN A 280 19.81 -7.36 -3.06
CA GLN A 280 20.53 -8.48 -2.47
C GLN A 280 20.03 -8.77 -1.06
N THR A 281 19.95 -10.06 -0.73
CA THR A 281 19.68 -10.54 0.64
C THR A 281 20.96 -10.86 1.41
N LYS A 282 22.13 -10.68 0.77
CA LYS A 282 23.44 -10.90 1.38
C LYS A 282 23.63 -9.93 2.53
N ALA A 283 24.01 -10.46 3.69
CA ALA A 283 24.37 -9.63 4.82
C ALA A 283 25.71 -8.93 4.60
N VAL A 284 25.76 -7.66 4.99
CA VAL A 284 26.91 -6.77 4.91
C VAL A 284 27.25 -6.22 6.30
N SER A 285 28.50 -5.78 6.47
CA SER A 285 28.90 -4.99 7.63
C SER A 285 28.75 -3.50 7.33
N ILE A 286 28.95 -2.64 8.32
CA ILE A 286 29.13 -1.19 8.12
C ILE A 286 30.13 -0.94 6.97
N PRO A 287 29.79 -0.08 5.99
CA PRO A 287 30.63 0.13 4.82
C PRO A 287 31.96 0.78 5.22
N PRO A 288 33.06 0.49 4.50
CA PRO A 288 34.40 0.96 4.88
C PRO A 288 34.52 2.50 5.02
N ILE A 289 33.83 3.29 4.19
CA ILE A 289 33.81 4.75 4.31
C ILE A 289 33.20 5.21 5.64
N LEU A 290 32.02 4.69 6.02
CA LEU A 290 31.37 5.05 7.29
C LEU A 290 32.17 4.54 8.49
N LYS A 291 32.82 3.37 8.38
CA LYS A 291 33.76 2.92 9.40
C LYS A 291 34.89 3.93 9.61
N THR A 292 35.49 4.43 8.53
CA THR A 292 36.56 5.44 8.61
C THR A 292 36.04 6.74 9.19
N LYS A 293 34.93 7.27 8.66
CA LYS A 293 34.29 8.51 9.13
C LYS A 293 33.95 8.45 10.60
N TRP A 294 33.15 7.48 11.03
CA TRP A 294 32.72 7.35 12.43
C TRP A 294 33.89 7.08 13.38
N THR A 295 34.99 6.48 12.89
CA THR A 295 36.21 6.35 13.71
C THR A 295 36.86 7.72 13.93
N LYS A 296 36.95 8.56 12.89
CA LYS A 296 37.49 9.93 13.00
C LYS A 296 36.62 10.81 13.90
N GLU A 297 35.31 10.61 13.87
CA GLU A 297 34.34 11.32 14.73
C GLU A 297 34.29 10.79 16.18
N GLY A 298 34.90 9.62 16.45
CA GLY A 298 34.81 8.96 17.76
C GLY A 298 33.45 8.32 18.06
N THR A 299 32.61 8.12 17.04
CA THR A 299 31.24 7.58 17.14
C THR A 299 31.12 6.11 16.71
N TYR A 300 32.19 5.52 16.16
CA TYR A 300 32.18 4.18 15.56
C TYR A 300 31.62 3.10 16.49
N ASP A 301 32.13 2.98 17.73
CA ASP A 301 31.69 1.94 18.66
C ASP A 301 30.21 2.06 19.01
N GLN A 302 29.71 3.30 19.17
CA GLN A 302 28.30 3.56 19.44
C GLN A 302 27.42 3.18 18.24
N LYS A 303 27.83 3.59 17.03
CA LYS A 303 27.10 3.30 15.78
C LYS A 303 27.13 1.81 15.45
N VAL A 304 28.24 1.11 15.71
CA VAL A 304 28.33 -0.35 15.57
C VAL A 304 27.49 -1.06 16.64
N ALA A 305 27.47 -0.60 17.88
CA ALA A 305 26.59 -1.18 18.90
C ALA A 305 25.10 -1.03 18.53
N LYS A 306 24.75 0.07 17.84
CA LYS A 306 23.39 0.35 17.38
C LYS A 306 23.00 -0.40 16.11
N TYR A 307 23.88 -0.42 15.11
CA TYR A 307 23.58 -0.89 13.74
C TYR A 307 24.34 -2.15 13.31
N GLY A 308 25.41 -2.54 14.00
CA GLY A 308 26.41 -3.52 13.56
C GLY A 308 25.96 -4.98 13.53
N SER A 309 24.69 -5.25 13.24
CA SER A 309 24.17 -6.58 12.97
C SER A 309 24.46 -7.01 11.52
N SER A 310 24.50 -8.32 11.29
CA SER A 310 24.61 -8.91 9.96
C SER A 310 23.30 -8.69 9.19
N ALA A 311 23.17 -7.56 8.49
CA ALA A 311 21.94 -7.11 7.81
C ALA A 311 22.22 -6.84 6.32
N SER A 312 21.20 -6.91 5.45
CA SER A 312 21.36 -6.56 4.03
C SER A 312 21.47 -5.03 3.82
N VAL A 313 21.90 -4.59 2.63
CA VAL A 313 21.94 -3.15 2.29
C VAL A 313 20.57 -2.50 2.46
N SER A 314 19.52 -3.14 1.93
CA SER A 314 18.12 -2.69 2.08
C SER A 314 17.69 -2.57 3.55
N ASP A 315 18.15 -3.46 4.43
CA ASP A 315 17.82 -3.40 5.87
C ASP A 315 18.51 -2.22 6.58
N TYR A 316 19.77 -1.93 6.24
CA TYR A 316 20.48 -0.76 6.77
C TYR A 316 19.82 0.54 6.32
N LEU A 317 19.55 0.69 5.02
CA LEU A 317 18.89 1.88 4.48
C LEU A 317 17.50 2.07 5.10
N THR A 318 16.71 0.99 5.19
CA THR A 318 15.40 1.02 5.86
C THR A 318 15.53 1.47 7.31
N THR A 319 16.51 0.94 8.03
CA THR A 319 16.73 1.29 9.44
C THR A 319 17.09 2.76 9.57
N TRP A 320 18.09 3.25 8.84
CA TRP A 320 18.55 4.64 8.91
C TRP A 320 17.47 5.64 8.51
N LEU A 321 16.69 5.36 7.46
CA LEU A 321 15.60 6.24 7.03
C LEU A 321 14.45 6.25 8.05
N SER A 322 14.03 5.09 8.55
CA SER A 322 12.95 5.01 9.57
C SER A 322 13.31 5.65 10.91
N GLU A 323 14.58 5.92 11.16
CA GLU A 323 15.02 6.65 12.34
C GLU A 323 14.68 8.14 12.29
N TRP A 324 14.62 8.74 11.11
CA TRP A 324 14.13 10.11 10.96
C TRP A 324 12.66 10.22 11.41
N VAL A 325 11.89 9.17 11.13
CA VAL A 325 10.48 9.06 11.55
C VAL A 325 10.38 8.86 13.06
N SER A 326 11.03 7.83 13.61
CA SER A 326 10.90 7.49 15.03
C SER A 326 11.53 8.50 15.99
N GLN A 327 12.53 9.27 15.54
CA GLN A 327 13.17 10.31 16.35
C GLN A 327 12.45 11.65 16.25
N TYR A 328 12.13 12.10 15.03
CA TYR A 328 11.69 13.48 14.82
C TYR A 328 10.18 13.63 14.57
N GLY A 329 9.49 12.56 14.18
CA GLY A 329 8.05 12.62 13.87
C GLY A 329 7.76 12.97 12.42
N VAL A 330 8.67 12.66 11.49
CA VAL A 330 8.42 12.83 10.06
C VAL A 330 7.17 12.07 9.63
N ASP A 331 6.28 12.72 8.88
CA ASP A 331 4.94 12.20 8.57
C ASP A 331 4.89 11.43 7.24
N GLY A 332 5.86 11.66 6.35
CA GLY A 332 5.93 10.91 5.10
C GLY A 332 7.25 11.03 4.33
N PHE A 333 7.36 10.25 3.26
CA PHE A 333 8.47 10.32 2.30
C PHE A 333 8.00 10.52 0.86
N ARG A 334 8.72 11.38 0.15
CA ARG A 334 8.80 11.33 -1.31
C ARG A 334 10.00 10.46 -1.67
N CYS A 335 9.73 9.33 -2.33
CA CYS A 335 10.74 8.33 -2.66
C CYS A 335 11.31 8.62 -4.05
N ASP A 336 12.56 9.07 -4.07
CA ASP A 336 13.32 9.32 -5.28
C ASP A 336 13.48 8.05 -6.11
N THR A 337 13.49 8.21 -7.44
CA THR A 337 13.86 7.14 -8.39
C THR A 337 13.16 5.80 -8.12
N ALA A 338 11.87 5.83 -7.74
CA ALA A 338 11.13 4.66 -7.25
C ALA A 338 11.17 3.45 -8.20
N LYS A 339 11.28 3.70 -9.51
CA LYS A 339 11.42 2.68 -10.56
C LYS A 339 12.71 1.86 -10.48
N HIS A 340 13.74 2.40 -9.84
CA HIS A 340 15.08 1.84 -9.79
C HIS A 340 15.36 1.01 -8.53
N VAL A 341 14.36 0.88 -7.64
CA VAL A 341 14.44 0.06 -6.43
C VAL A 341 13.27 -0.90 -6.37
N GLU A 342 13.48 -2.12 -5.84
CA GLU A 342 12.44 -3.13 -5.80
C GLU A 342 11.28 -2.69 -4.92
N LYS A 343 10.05 -2.95 -5.38
CA LYS A 343 8.83 -2.68 -4.60
C LYS A 343 8.86 -3.36 -3.23
N ALA A 344 9.45 -4.55 -3.11
CA ALA A 344 9.62 -5.23 -1.83
C ALA A 344 10.51 -4.43 -0.85
N SER A 345 11.53 -3.73 -1.34
CA SER A 345 12.35 -2.82 -0.53
C SER A 345 11.56 -1.58 -0.14
N TRP A 346 10.74 -1.02 -1.04
CA TRP A 346 9.84 0.09 -0.70
C TRP A 346 8.80 -0.29 0.35
N LYS A 347 8.16 -1.46 0.20
CA LYS A 347 7.21 -1.99 1.17
C LYS A 347 7.86 -2.22 2.52
N LYS A 348 9.11 -2.70 2.51
CA LYS A 348 9.90 -2.86 3.73
C LYS A 348 10.07 -1.52 4.46
N LEU A 349 10.43 -0.47 3.72
CA LEU A 349 10.56 0.88 4.27
C LEU A 349 9.22 1.40 4.80
N LYS A 350 8.13 1.27 4.04
CA LYS A 350 6.77 1.69 4.42
C LYS A 350 6.36 1.09 5.76
N ASP A 351 6.43 -0.23 5.88
CA ASP A 351 6.03 -0.98 7.07
C ASP A 351 6.81 -0.53 8.31
N LYS A 352 8.11 -0.31 8.13
CA LYS A 352 8.99 0.18 9.19
C LYS A 352 8.62 1.61 9.60
N CYS A 353 8.32 2.48 8.65
CA CYS A 353 7.98 3.88 8.92
C CYS A 353 6.59 4.06 9.55
N VAL A 354 5.59 3.27 9.14
CA VAL A 354 4.29 3.21 9.84
C VAL A 354 4.48 2.85 11.31
N SER A 355 5.31 1.84 11.59
CA SER A 355 5.64 1.45 12.97
C SER A 355 6.44 2.52 13.72
N ALA A 356 7.37 3.18 13.02
CA ALA A 356 8.21 4.23 13.57
C ALA A 356 7.40 5.47 13.97
N LEU A 357 6.44 5.90 13.13
CA LEU A 357 5.59 7.06 13.42
C LEU A 357 4.66 6.77 14.62
N LYS A 358 4.06 5.57 14.67
CA LYS A 358 3.30 5.11 15.83
C LYS A 358 4.13 5.15 17.11
N THR A 359 5.38 4.70 17.04
CA THR A 359 6.32 4.75 18.17
C THR A 359 6.65 6.19 18.58
N TRP A 360 6.90 7.08 17.62
CA TRP A 360 7.15 8.49 17.91
C TRP A 360 5.96 9.14 18.61
N ARG A 361 4.74 8.97 18.10
CA ARG A 361 3.51 9.52 18.71
C ARG A 361 3.30 9.00 20.14
N GLN A 362 3.51 7.71 20.37
CA GLN A 362 3.42 7.09 21.71
C GLN A 362 4.46 7.66 22.69
N ASN A 363 5.66 7.94 22.22
CA ASN A 363 6.74 8.49 23.05
C ASN A 363 6.61 10.00 23.27
N ASN A 364 5.81 10.70 22.48
CA ASN A 364 5.66 12.15 22.50
C ASN A 364 4.19 12.58 22.71
N PRO A 365 3.44 12.06 23.70
CA PRO A 365 1.98 12.26 23.80
C PRO A 365 1.53 13.71 24.02
N THR A 366 2.47 14.63 24.32
CA THR A 366 2.19 16.05 24.53
C THR A 366 2.65 16.94 23.36
N LYS A 367 3.33 16.38 22.35
CA LYS A 367 3.72 17.15 21.16
C LYS A 367 2.53 17.29 20.21
N ALA A 368 2.52 18.38 19.45
CA ALA A 368 1.58 18.53 18.34
C ALA A 368 1.80 17.38 17.35
N GLY A 369 0.72 16.89 16.74
CA GLY A 369 0.74 15.75 15.82
C GLY A 369 0.82 14.36 16.45
N ALA A 370 0.94 14.27 17.77
CA ALA A 370 0.92 12.98 18.48
C ALA A 370 -0.47 12.32 18.50
N ASP A 371 -1.54 13.11 18.40
CA ASP A 371 -2.95 12.69 18.41
C ASP A 371 -3.57 12.56 17.01
N TRP A 372 -2.79 12.80 15.97
CA TRP A 372 -3.19 12.58 14.58
C TRP A 372 -3.39 11.09 14.28
N ASP A 373 -4.38 10.78 13.45
CA ASP A 373 -4.87 9.43 13.18
C ASP A 373 -4.41 8.88 11.82
N GLU A 374 -3.86 9.70 10.93
CA GLU A 374 -3.29 9.22 9.68
C GLU A 374 -2.02 8.38 9.90
N ASP A 375 -1.84 7.34 9.09
CA ASP A 375 -0.60 6.56 9.03
C ASP A 375 0.50 7.30 8.25
N PHE A 376 1.74 6.84 8.40
CA PHE A 376 2.90 7.38 7.67
C PHE A 376 2.67 7.33 6.16
N TRP A 377 2.91 8.43 5.45
CA TRP A 377 2.58 8.56 4.02
C TRP A 377 3.79 8.38 3.10
N MET A 378 3.61 7.74 1.95
CA MET A 378 4.64 7.59 0.94
C MET A 378 4.11 7.94 -0.45
N THR A 379 4.84 8.82 -1.14
CA THR A 379 4.67 9.08 -2.57
C THR A 379 5.90 8.68 -3.36
N GLY A 380 5.73 7.97 -4.47
CA GLY A 380 6.83 7.50 -5.30
C GLY A 380 7.03 8.34 -6.55
N GLU A 381 8.28 8.66 -6.88
CA GLU A 381 8.63 9.17 -8.20
C GLU A 381 8.96 8.02 -9.16
N CYS A 382 7.99 7.63 -9.98
CA CYS A 382 8.21 6.77 -11.13
C CYS A 382 7.97 7.56 -12.42
N TRP A 383 9.03 7.86 -13.16
CA TRP A 383 8.94 8.60 -14.42
C TRP A 383 7.87 8.02 -15.36
N ASN A 384 7.01 8.90 -15.88
CA ASN A 384 5.83 8.63 -16.70
C ASN A 384 4.61 8.04 -15.97
N HIS A 385 4.69 7.76 -14.66
CA HIS A 385 3.51 7.40 -13.87
C HIS A 385 2.53 8.56 -13.87
N ASN A 386 1.25 8.25 -14.06
CA ASN A 386 0.19 9.25 -14.14
C ASN A 386 -1.13 8.62 -13.75
N ILE A 387 -2.18 9.44 -13.70
CA ILE A 387 -3.48 9.03 -13.19
C ILE A 387 -4.11 7.87 -13.96
N GLY A 388 -3.76 7.73 -15.25
CA GLY A 388 -4.25 6.63 -16.10
C GLY A 388 -3.72 5.24 -15.74
N TYR A 389 -2.67 5.14 -14.90
CA TYR A 389 -2.18 3.86 -14.40
C TYR A 389 -3.09 3.26 -13.30
N GLY A 390 -3.88 4.10 -12.63
CA GLY A 390 -4.76 3.68 -11.54
C GLY A 390 -4.01 3.05 -10.35
N TYR A 391 -4.74 2.25 -9.58
CA TYR A 391 -4.25 1.56 -8.39
C TYR A 391 -3.41 0.32 -8.75
N ASP A 392 -2.16 0.55 -9.15
CA ASP A 392 -1.24 -0.47 -9.66
C ASP A 392 -0.32 -1.10 -8.58
N SER A 393 0.67 -1.87 -9.04
CA SER A 393 1.62 -2.57 -8.17
C SER A 393 2.50 -1.69 -7.27
N TYR A 394 2.68 -0.40 -7.54
CA TYR A 394 3.34 0.48 -6.56
C TYR A 394 2.50 0.62 -5.29
N TYR A 395 1.19 0.66 -5.43
CA TYR A 395 0.28 0.70 -4.28
C TYR A 395 0.18 -0.67 -3.62
N THR A 396 -0.14 -1.72 -4.40
CA THR A 396 -0.46 -3.04 -3.83
C THR A 396 0.76 -3.82 -3.33
N GLU A 397 1.90 -3.71 -4.01
CA GLU A 397 3.13 -4.43 -3.64
C GLU A 397 4.15 -3.49 -2.97
N GLY A 398 4.25 -2.23 -3.42
CA GLY A 398 5.22 -1.26 -2.92
C GLY A 398 4.80 -0.52 -1.65
N GLY A 399 3.50 -0.57 -1.30
CA GLY A 399 2.96 0.11 -0.11
C GLY A 399 2.88 1.63 -0.23
N PHE A 400 2.98 2.18 -1.44
CA PHE A 400 2.78 3.60 -1.68
C PHE A 400 1.32 3.99 -1.49
N ASP A 401 1.08 5.15 -0.88
CA ASP A 401 -0.26 5.75 -0.75
C ASP A 401 -0.54 6.69 -1.92
N SER A 402 0.53 7.14 -2.59
CA SER A 402 0.48 8.09 -3.69
C SER A 402 1.62 7.83 -4.68
N MET A 403 1.45 8.29 -5.91
CA MET A 403 2.54 8.41 -6.88
C MET A 403 2.54 9.82 -7.46
N ILE A 404 3.72 10.33 -7.82
CA ILE A 404 3.84 11.60 -8.56
C ILE A 404 3.11 11.46 -9.91
N ASN A 405 2.20 12.38 -10.18
CA ASN A 405 1.42 12.41 -11.42
C ASN A 405 2.13 13.25 -12.49
N PHE A 406 2.73 12.58 -13.47
CA PHE A 406 3.42 13.22 -14.58
C PHE A 406 2.50 13.67 -15.74
N ASP A 407 1.17 13.60 -15.61
CA ASP A 407 0.22 14.02 -16.67
C ASP A 407 0.39 15.49 -17.11
N SER A 408 0.87 16.38 -16.23
CA SER A 408 1.25 17.76 -16.60
C SER A 408 2.68 17.86 -17.14
N SER A 409 3.59 16.99 -16.70
CA SER A 409 5.02 17.00 -17.04
C SER A 409 5.66 18.40 -16.98
N GLY A 410 5.36 19.20 -15.94
CA GLY A 410 5.91 20.55 -15.82
C GLY A 410 5.22 21.61 -16.71
N SER A 411 4.03 21.32 -17.22
CA SER A 411 3.28 22.22 -18.11
C SER A 411 2.09 22.87 -17.40
N PRO A 412 1.69 24.09 -17.81
CA PRO A 412 0.45 24.72 -17.36
C PRO A 412 -0.78 23.82 -17.61
N LEU A 413 -1.75 23.88 -16.72
CA LEU A 413 -3.03 23.21 -16.89
C LEU A 413 -3.87 23.88 -18.00
N PRO A 414 -4.79 23.13 -18.64
CA PRO A 414 -5.67 23.66 -19.68
C PRO A 414 -6.45 24.90 -19.20
N GLY A 415 -6.74 25.80 -20.14
CA GLY A 415 -7.62 26.95 -19.89
C GLY A 415 -9.04 26.55 -19.53
N ALA A 416 -9.81 27.49 -18.97
CA ALA A 416 -11.14 27.22 -18.39
C ALA A 416 -12.13 26.57 -19.38
N SER A 417 -11.96 26.83 -20.68
CA SER A 417 -12.76 26.22 -21.75
C SER A 417 -12.59 24.71 -21.92
N SER A 418 -11.53 24.12 -21.37
CA SER A 418 -11.17 22.70 -21.56
C SER A 418 -10.81 21.97 -20.27
N ILE A 419 -10.86 22.64 -19.12
CA ILE A 419 -10.43 22.06 -17.83
C ILE A 419 -11.39 20.99 -17.30
N ASN A 420 -12.69 21.07 -17.64
CA ASN A 420 -13.73 20.14 -17.17
C ASN A 420 -13.35 18.67 -17.34
N GLY A 421 -12.90 18.27 -18.52
CA GLY A 421 -12.56 16.87 -18.80
C GLY A 421 -11.42 16.36 -17.91
N LYS A 422 -10.45 17.22 -17.57
CA LYS A 422 -9.37 16.87 -16.64
C LYS A 422 -9.90 16.75 -15.21
N TYR A 423 -10.71 17.71 -14.75
CA TYR A 423 -11.31 17.65 -13.41
C TYR A 423 -12.20 16.43 -13.21
N GLN A 424 -13.06 16.11 -14.18
CA GLN A 424 -13.90 14.91 -14.12
C GLN A 424 -13.05 13.65 -14.07
N ASN A 425 -12.08 13.50 -14.99
CA ASN A 425 -11.22 12.32 -15.03
C ASN A 425 -10.46 12.10 -13.72
N TYR A 426 -9.98 13.19 -13.11
CA TYR A 426 -9.24 13.10 -11.85
C TYR A 426 -10.15 12.68 -10.70
N ALA A 427 -11.30 13.35 -10.54
CA ALA A 427 -12.27 12.98 -9.52
C ALA A 427 -12.73 11.53 -9.66
N ASP A 428 -13.09 11.09 -10.87
CA ASP A 428 -13.53 9.71 -11.14
C ASP A 428 -12.44 8.69 -10.79
N SER A 429 -11.18 9.00 -11.13
CA SER A 429 -10.05 8.10 -10.88
C SER A 429 -9.77 7.98 -9.39
N ILE A 430 -9.66 9.09 -8.67
CA ILE A 430 -9.39 9.10 -7.22
C ILE A 430 -10.53 8.43 -6.44
N ASN A 431 -11.77 8.71 -6.82
CA ASN A 431 -12.92 8.10 -6.17
C ASN A 431 -13.19 6.64 -6.58
N SER A 432 -12.38 6.06 -7.48
CA SER A 432 -12.53 4.66 -7.88
C SER A 432 -12.06 3.67 -6.81
N ASN A 433 -11.20 4.11 -5.89
CA ASN A 433 -10.63 3.30 -4.82
C ASN A 433 -10.19 4.22 -3.67
N ASP A 434 -10.65 3.94 -2.45
CA ASP A 434 -10.37 4.73 -1.24
C ASP A 434 -8.89 4.74 -0.82
N LYS A 435 -8.06 3.87 -1.42
CA LYS A 435 -6.60 3.80 -1.21
C LYS A 435 -5.80 4.39 -2.37
N PHE A 436 -6.46 4.93 -3.40
CA PHE A 436 -5.80 5.47 -4.57
C PHE A 436 -5.77 7.00 -4.54
N ASN A 437 -4.57 7.56 -4.61
CA ASN A 437 -4.34 8.99 -4.68
C ASN A 437 -3.09 9.27 -5.52
N GLN A 438 -2.94 10.49 -6.03
CA GLN A 438 -1.75 10.93 -6.74
C GLN A 438 -1.39 12.36 -6.39
N LEU A 439 -0.09 12.66 -6.40
CA LEU A 439 0.42 14.01 -6.16
C LEU A 439 0.66 14.72 -7.49
N THR A 440 -0.20 15.69 -7.82
CA THR A 440 -0.13 16.44 -9.08
C THR A 440 0.60 17.76 -8.91
N TYR A 441 1.49 18.08 -9.85
CA TYR A 441 2.24 19.33 -9.88
C TYR A 441 2.08 20.04 -11.23
N ILE A 442 2.42 21.33 -11.32
CA ILE A 442 2.62 22.03 -12.61
C ILE A 442 4.07 22.45 -12.83
N SER A 443 4.84 22.62 -11.77
CA SER A 443 6.28 22.89 -11.82
C SER A 443 7.05 21.87 -11.00
N SER A 444 8.28 21.56 -11.39
CA SER A 444 9.18 20.71 -10.58
C SER A 444 10.65 21.10 -10.74
N HIS A 445 11.49 20.46 -9.93
CA HIS A 445 12.94 20.61 -9.94
C HIS A 445 13.63 19.93 -11.12
N ASP A 446 12.91 19.11 -11.89
CA ASP A 446 13.47 18.20 -12.91
C ASP A 446 12.81 18.30 -14.30
N SER A 447 11.56 18.80 -14.40
CA SER A 447 10.87 18.91 -15.68
C SER A 447 10.85 20.34 -16.23
N ASN A 448 10.13 21.25 -15.58
CA ASN A 448 10.02 22.64 -16.00
C ASN A 448 9.38 23.50 -14.90
N LEU A 449 9.47 24.84 -15.03
CA LEU A 449 8.60 25.78 -14.33
C LEU A 449 7.44 26.17 -15.25
N ALA A 450 6.19 25.85 -14.88
CA ALA A 450 4.99 26.15 -15.68
C ALA A 450 4.61 27.64 -15.63
N ARG A 451 5.51 28.50 -16.12
CA ARG A 451 5.28 29.94 -16.20
C ARG A 451 4.37 30.26 -17.37
N SER A 452 3.25 30.91 -17.07
CA SER A 452 2.28 31.39 -18.05
C SER A 452 2.08 32.90 -17.90
N SER A 453 1.30 33.50 -18.80
CA SER A 453 0.91 34.92 -18.68
C SER A 453 -0.12 35.18 -17.56
N ASP A 454 -0.71 34.12 -16.99
CA ASP A 454 -1.75 34.21 -15.97
C ASP A 454 -1.55 33.10 -14.92
N MET A 455 -0.64 33.36 -13.98
CA MET A 455 -0.36 32.43 -12.89
C MET A 455 -1.46 32.41 -11.83
N ALA A 456 -2.31 33.45 -11.76
CA ALA A 456 -3.49 33.43 -10.91
C ALA A 456 -4.48 32.34 -11.40
N TYR A 457 -4.80 32.31 -12.69
CA TYR A 457 -5.61 31.23 -13.26
C TYR A 457 -4.98 29.85 -12.99
N GLN A 458 -3.66 29.70 -13.14
CA GLN A 458 -2.99 28.42 -12.86
C GLN A 458 -3.10 28.02 -11.38
N GLY A 459 -3.04 28.98 -10.45
CA GLY A 459 -3.31 28.74 -9.03
C GLY A 459 -4.73 28.23 -8.80
N SER A 460 -5.73 28.85 -9.41
CA SER A 460 -7.11 28.35 -9.38
C SER A 460 -7.24 26.95 -10.00
N ALA A 461 -6.63 26.73 -11.17
CA ALA A 461 -6.72 25.48 -11.90
C ALA A 461 -6.10 24.31 -11.13
N LEU A 462 -4.93 24.52 -10.52
CA LEU A 462 -4.22 23.51 -9.75
C LEU A 462 -4.86 23.28 -8.38
N MET A 463 -5.12 24.35 -7.61
CA MET A 463 -5.64 24.20 -6.24
C MET A 463 -7.08 23.68 -6.23
N LEU A 464 -7.84 23.76 -7.33
CA LEU A 464 -9.18 23.16 -7.40
C LEU A 464 -9.21 21.79 -8.12
N LEU A 465 -8.04 21.22 -8.42
CA LEU A 465 -7.88 19.91 -9.01
C LEU A 465 -8.14 18.79 -7.97
N PRO A 466 -8.92 17.74 -8.29
CA PRO A 466 -9.05 16.59 -7.40
C PRO A 466 -7.72 15.86 -7.17
N GLY A 467 -7.55 15.29 -5.96
CA GLY A 467 -6.35 14.59 -5.49
C GLY A 467 -5.32 15.51 -4.88
N ALA A 468 -4.28 14.95 -4.25
CA ALA A 468 -3.21 15.76 -3.67
C ALA A 468 -2.53 16.67 -4.71
N VAL A 469 -2.17 17.88 -4.30
CA VAL A 469 -1.47 18.84 -5.16
C VAL A 469 -0.14 19.26 -4.56
N GLN A 470 0.83 19.53 -5.44
CA GLN A 470 2.13 20.06 -5.10
C GLN A 470 2.26 21.49 -5.62
N ILE A 471 2.55 22.41 -4.71
CA ILE A 471 3.05 23.76 -5.01
C ILE A 471 4.56 23.68 -5.00
N PHE A 472 5.23 23.94 -6.13
CA PHE A 472 6.70 24.04 -6.13
C PHE A 472 7.10 25.47 -5.80
N TYR A 473 8.06 25.65 -4.90
CA TYR A 473 8.38 26.96 -4.35
C TYR A 473 8.49 28.05 -5.42
N GLY A 474 7.71 29.12 -5.24
CA GLY A 474 7.63 30.25 -6.15
C GLY A 474 6.66 30.09 -7.33
N ASP A 475 5.82 29.04 -7.36
CA ASP A 475 4.65 29.00 -8.25
C ASP A 475 3.65 30.10 -7.92
N GLU A 476 3.45 30.34 -6.63
CA GLU A 476 2.59 31.34 -6.01
C GLU A 476 3.11 32.78 -6.13
N THR A 477 4.37 32.97 -6.54
CA THR A 477 5.03 34.29 -6.61
C THR A 477 5.73 34.55 -7.95
N ASN A 478 5.50 33.69 -8.95
CA ASN A 478 6.08 33.78 -10.29
C ASN A 478 7.61 33.67 -10.38
N ARG A 479 8.27 32.92 -9.47
CA ARG A 479 9.74 32.76 -9.44
C ARG A 479 10.29 32.31 -10.80
N LYS A 480 11.25 33.05 -11.35
CA LYS A 480 11.83 32.75 -12.68
C LYS A 480 12.98 31.76 -12.58
N THR A 481 13.30 31.10 -13.69
CA THR A 481 14.53 30.29 -13.80
C THR A 481 15.78 31.15 -13.62
N ILE A 482 16.92 30.50 -13.40
CA ILE A 482 18.21 31.18 -13.31
C ILE A 482 18.48 31.98 -14.60
N PRO A 483 18.71 33.30 -14.51
CA PRO A 483 18.97 34.13 -15.67
C PRO A 483 20.17 33.63 -16.50
N GLY A 484 20.00 33.55 -17.82
CA GLY A 484 21.07 33.16 -18.74
C GLY A 484 21.39 31.65 -18.77
N MET A 485 20.70 30.83 -17.98
CA MET A 485 20.81 29.37 -18.03
C MET A 485 19.52 28.78 -18.61
N ALA A 486 19.61 28.19 -19.80
CA ALA A 486 18.47 27.52 -20.42
C ALA A 486 18.28 26.11 -19.84
N PHE A 487 17.03 25.67 -19.71
CA PHE A 487 16.70 24.25 -19.55
C PHE A 487 16.83 23.57 -20.92
N ASP A 488 17.91 22.80 -21.14
CA ASP A 488 18.22 22.15 -22.41
C ASP A 488 18.00 20.62 -22.38
N GLY A 489 17.48 20.09 -21.26
CA GLY A 489 17.24 18.66 -21.04
C GLY A 489 18.49 17.82 -20.80
N GLN A 490 19.67 18.43 -20.59
CA GLN A 490 20.92 17.76 -20.25
C GLN A 490 21.25 17.90 -18.74
N GLY A 491 22.06 17.00 -18.19
CA GLY A 491 22.37 16.85 -16.75
C GLY A 491 22.97 18.06 -16.00
N GLY A 492 23.11 19.23 -16.62
CA GLY A 492 23.44 20.50 -15.96
C GLY A 492 22.32 21.55 -16.05
N SER A 493 21.30 21.36 -16.88
CA SER A 493 20.29 22.39 -17.13
C SER A 493 19.09 22.33 -16.19
N GLY A 494 18.85 21.20 -15.51
CA GLY A 494 17.90 21.13 -14.38
C GLY A 494 18.19 22.14 -13.28
N HIS A 495 19.45 22.56 -13.12
CA HIS A 495 19.85 23.63 -12.21
C HIS A 495 19.16 24.96 -12.54
N SER A 496 18.83 25.23 -13.80
CA SER A 496 18.11 26.46 -14.20
C SER A 496 16.73 26.59 -13.54
N LEU A 497 16.10 25.46 -13.17
CA LEU A 497 14.78 25.43 -12.55
C LEU A 497 14.84 25.73 -11.04
N ARG A 498 16.04 25.78 -10.47
CA ARG A 498 16.31 25.77 -9.03
C ARG A 498 16.87 27.11 -8.53
N SER A 499 16.52 28.22 -9.16
CA SER A 499 16.85 29.58 -8.66
C SER A 499 16.35 29.78 -7.22
N ASP A 500 16.95 30.72 -6.50
CA ASP A 500 16.51 31.05 -5.14
C ASP A 500 15.07 31.53 -5.11
N MET A 501 14.41 31.28 -3.96
CA MET A 501 13.10 31.84 -3.70
C MET A 501 13.14 33.37 -3.83
N ASN A 502 12.18 33.93 -4.53
CA ASN A 502 12.18 35.34 -4.94
C ASN A 502 11.60 36.27 -3.87
N TRP A 503 11.99 36.11 -2.60
CA TRP A 503 11.46 36.88 -1.46
C TRP A 503 11.42 38.39 -1.69
N ASP A 504 12.49 38.95 -2.26
CA ASP A 504 12.62 40.39 -2.51
C ASP A 504 11.86 40.88 -3.76
N SER A 505 11.32 39.96 -4.57
CA SER A 505 10.65 40.27 -5.84
C SER A 505 9.39 39.44 -6.08
N MET A 506 8.71 39.05 -4.99
CA MET A 506 7.46 38.31 -5.07
C MET A 506 6.37 39.13 -5.78
N ASP A 507 5.64 38.48 -6.69
CA ASP A 507 4.37 39.02 -7.17
C ASP A 507 3.32 38.89 -6.06
N LYS A 508 3.00 40.01 -5.41
CA LYS A 508 2.09 40.04 -4.26
C LYS A 508 0.62 39.84 -4.64
N ASP A 509 0.25 40.20 -5.87
CA ASP A 509 -1.13 40.03 -6.35
C ASP A 509 -1.39 38.56 -6.69
N GLU A 510 -0.44 37.90 -7.34
CA GLU A 510 -0.47 36.44 -7.53
C GLU A 510 -0.45 35.73 -6.17
N LEU A 511 0.46 36.08 -5.25
CA LEU A 511 0.53 35.46 -3.92
C LEU A 511 -0.81 35.54 -3.17
N ALA A 512 -1.43 36.72 -3.14
CA ALA A 512 -2.72 36.91 -2.48
C ALA A 512 -3.84 36.07 -3.12
N HIS A 513 -3.80 35.84 -4.44
CA HIS A 513 -4.74 34.93 -5.11
C HIS A 513 -4.51 33.47 -4.68
N TRP A 514 -3.27 33.00 -4.74
CA TRP A 514 -2.92 31.62 -4.36
C TRP A 514 -3.25 31.33 -2.89
N GLN A 515 -3.02 32.29 -1.99
CA GLN A 515 -3.41 32.21 -0.58
C GLN A 515 -4.91 31.97 -0.39
N LYS A 516 -5.76 32.70 -1.13
CA LYS A 516 -7.22 32.54 -1.05
C LYS A 516 -7.69 31.18 -1.54
N VAL A 517 -7.22 30.74 -2.71
CA VAL A 517 -7.65 29.45 -3.28
C VAL A 517 -7.06 28.28 -2.49
N GLY A 518 -5.81 28.38 -2.06
CA GLY A 518 -5.16 27.36 -1.24
C GLY A 518 -5.81 27.20 0.14
N THR A 519 -6.17 28.31 0.79
CA THR A 519 -6.94 28.29 2.04
C THR A 519 -8.32 27.67 1.84
N PHE A 520 -9.02 28.03 0.77
CA PHE A 520 -10.30 27.41 0.43
C PHE A 520 -10.16 25.90 0.28
N ARG A 521 -9.15 25.44 -0.48
CA ARG A 521 -8.87 24.01 -0.62
C ARG A 521 -8.57 23.34 0.71
N LYS A 522 -7.70 23.91 1.55
CA LYS A 522 -7.38 23.39 2.90
C LYS A 522 -8.64 23.19 3.73
N ASN A 523 -9.58 24.11 3.62
CA ASN A 523 -10.82 24.10 4.38
C ASN A 523 -11.89 23.18 3.79
N HIS A 524 -11.74 22.66 2.58
CA HIS A 524 -12.77 21.89 1.91
C HIS A 524 -12.22 20.59 1.31
N VAL A 525 -12.37 19.49 2.05
CA VAL A 525 -12.01 18.14 1.60
C VAL A 525 -12.69 17.75 0.30
N ALA A 526 -13.87 18.32 0.01
CA ALA A 526 -14.58 18.09 -1.24
C ALA A 526 -13.77 18.52 -2.47
N VAL A 527 -12.84 19.47 -2.34
CA VAL A 527 -12.02 19.92 -3.46
C VAL A 527 -11.13 18.79 -3.98
N GLY A 528 -10.37 18.16 -3.09
CA GLY A 528 -9.45 17.07 -3.40
C GLY A 528 -10.14 15.71 -3.53
N ALA A 529 -10.99 15.35 -2.56
CA ALA A 529 -11.56 14.00 -2.46
C ALA A 529 -12.99 13.88 -3.03
N GLY A 530 -13.66 14.99 -3.31
CA GLY A 530 -15.07 14.99 -3.69
C GLY A 530 -15.35 14.58 -5.14
N GLN A 531 -16.61 14.23 -5.38
CA GLN A 531 -17.16 13.95 -6.71
C GLN A 531 -17.24 15.23 -7.54
N HIS A 532 -16.91 15.14 -8.83
CA HIS A 532 -17.00 16.27 -9.75
C HIS A 532 -18.38 16.36 -10.40
N GLN A 533 -18.96 17.56 -10.42
CA GLN A 533 -20.12 17.84 -11.26
C GLN A 533 -19.96 19.19 -11.95
N GLN A 534 -20.01 19.19 -13.29
CA GLN A 534 -20.13 20.42 -14.06
C GLN A 534 -21.53 21.04 -13.85
N ILE A 535 -21.55 22.32 -13.45
CA ILE A 535 -22.79 23.10 -13.28
C ILE A 535 -23.08 23.95 -14.52
N THR A 536 -22.07 24.67 -15.01
CA THR A 536 -22.18 25.49 -16.22
C THR A 536 -20.91 25.35 -17.05
N ALA A 537 -21.09 25.01 -18.34
CA ALA A 537 -19.99 25.00 -19.30
C ALA A 537 -19.34 26.37 -19.43
N TYR A 538 -18.05 26.38 -19.77
CA TYR A 538 -17.33 27.63 -19.94
C TYR A 538 -18.02 28.56 -20.93
N ASN A 539 -18.22 29.80 -20.50
CA ASN A 539 -18.66 30.90 -21.33
C ASN A 539 -17.83 32.14 -20.96
N ALA A 540 -17.32 32.87 -21.94
CA ALA A 540 -16.47 34.04 -21.70
C ALA A 540 -17.14 35.15 -20.86
N SER A 541 -18.48 35.13 -20.72
CA SER A 541 -19.24 36.09 -19.91
C SER A 541 -19.45 35.63 -18.46
N THR A 542 -19.27 34.34 -18.15
CA THR A 542 -19.60 33.76 -16.83
C THR A 542 -18.54 32.82 -16.27
N GLY A 543 -17.50 32.48 -17.03
CA GLY A 543 -16.49 31.48 -16.67
C GLY A 543 -16.99 30.05 -16.75
N TYR A 544 -16.22 29.14 -16.14
CA TYR A 544 -16.53 27.72 -15.97
C TYR A 544 -16.95 27.47 -14.52
N THR A 545 -18.14 26.89 -14.30
CA THR A 545 -18.68 26.63 -12.94
C THR A 545 -18.90 25.15 -12.71
N PHE A 546 -18.48 24.67 -11.54
CA PHE A 546 -18.64 23.28 -11.11
C PHE A 546 -18.93 23.17 -9.61
N ALA A 547 -19.44 22.02 -9.21
CA ALA A 547 -19.62 21.61 -7.82
C ALA A 547 -18.62 20.50 -7.44
N ARG A 548 -18.33 20.41 -6.14
CA ARG A 548 -17.77 19.20 -5.51
C ARG A 548 -18.65 18.80 -4.34
N THR A 549 -18.86 17.50 -4.21
CA THR A 549 -19.58 16.92 -3.08
C THR A 549 -18.77 15.77 -2.47
N TYR A 550 -18.66 15.77 -1.16
CA TYR A 550 -17.96 14.73 -0.41
C TYR A 550 -18.79 14.33 0.81
N ASP A 551 -18.84 13.02 1.06
CA ASP A 551 -19.46 12.44 2.24
C ASP A 551 -18.89 11.03 2.46
N ASP A 552 -18.03 10.88 3.47
CA ASP A 552 -17.51 9.57 3.92
C ASP A 552 -18.29 9.01 5.12
N GLY A 553 -19.36 9.71 5.52
CA GLY A 553 -20.15 9.43 6.72
C GLY A 553 -19.60 10.02 8.01
N ASN A 554 -18.38 10.54 8.02
CA ASN A 554 -17.71 11.23 9.14
C ASN A 554 -17.48 12.72 8.87
N VAL A 555 -17.36 13.12 7.62
CA VAL A 555 -17.24 14.49 7.13
C VAL A 555 -18.15 14.57 5.91
N SER A 556 -18.99 15.60 5.87
CA SER A 556 -19.70 15.98 4.64
C SER A 556 -19.31 17.40 4.30
N ASP A 557 -19.00 17.64 3.04
CA ASP A 557 -18.50 18.92 2.55
C ASP A 557 -18.94 19.13 1.10
N ASN A 558 -19.37 20.36 0.79
CA ASN A 558 -19.95 20.69 -0.49
C ASN A 558 -19.56 22.12 -0.89
N ILE A 559 -19.05 22.28 -2.11
CA ILE A 559 -18.65 23.57 -2.65
C ILE A 559 -19.15 23.77 -4.08
N ILE A 560 -19.26 25.04 -4.49
CA ILE A 560 -19.38 25.44 -5.90
C ILE A 560 -18.27 26.44 -6.19
N ALA A 561 -17.58 26.27 -7.31
CA ALA A 561 -16.54 27.21 -7.73
C ALA A 561 -16.72 27.62 -9.19
N THR A 562 -16.36 28.87 -9.47
CA THR A 562 -16.27 29.43 -10.82
C THR A 562 -14.85 29.90 -11.08
N ILE A 563 -14.27 29.53 -12.22
CA ILE A 563 -12.93 29.97 -12.66
C ILE A 563 -12.96 30.49 -14.10
N GLY A 564 -12.08 31.45 -14.41
CA GLY A 564 -11.98 32.06 -15.74
C GLY A 564 -13.19 32.93 -16.12
N ALA A 565 -13.89 33.48 -15.13
CA ALA A 565 -14.93 34.48 -15.35
C ALA A 565 -14.30 35.84 -15.75
N PRO A 566 -15.05 36.74 -16.42
CA PRO A 566 -14.54 38.09 -16.65
C PRO A 566 -14.28 38.80 -15.32
N ASN A 567 -13.16 39.51 -15.22
CA ASN A 567 -12.72 40.12 -13.96
C ASN A 567 -13.70 41.21 -13.48
N ASN A 568 -13.82 41.35 -12.17
CA ASN A 568 -14.60 42.38 -11.47
C ASN A 568 -16.07 42.47 -11.95
N THR A 569 -16.68 41.33 -12.29
CA THR A 569 -18.03 41.26 -12.85
C THR A 569 -18.95 40.49 -11.91
N ASP A 570 -20.17 40.97 -11.72
CA ASP A 570 -21.19 40.25 -10.96
C ASP A 570 -21.73 39.09 -11.78
N ILE A 571 -21.48 37.86 -11.32
CA ILE A 571 -21.88 36.63 -11.97
C ILE A 571 -23.00 35.98 -11.17
N PRO A 572 -24.20 35.76 -11.77
CA PRO A 572 -25.22 34.92 -11.17
C PRO A 572 -24.80 33.45 -11.31
N VAL A 573 -24.49 32.80 -10.19
CA VAL A 573 -24.05 31.41 -10.15
C VAL A 573 -25.24 30.52 -9.85
N GLU A 574 -25.46 29.47 -10.66
CA GLU A 574 -26.45 28.42 -10.36
C GLU A 574 -25.95 27.60 -9.18
N VAL A 575 -26.77 27.54 -8.14
CA VAL A 575 -26.42 26.86 -6.89
C VAL A 575 -27.50 25.92 -6.40
N SER A 576 -28.60 25.81 -7.13
CA SER A 576 -29.79 25.05 -6.73
C SER A 576 -29.52 23.56 -6.63
N SER A 577 -28.48 23.05 -7.29
CA SER A 577 -28.00 21.67 -7.13
C SER A 577 -27.66 21.34 -5.67
N LEU A 578 -27.06 22.26 -4.92
CA LEU A 578 -26.61 22.05 -3.53
C LEU A 578 -27.49 22.79 -2.51
N TRP A 579 -27.92 24.01 -2.80
CA TRP A 579 -28.59 24.90 -1.83
C TRP A 579 -29.95 25.38 -2.31
N SER A 580 -30.96 25.35 -1.43
CA SER A 580 -32.32 25.82 -1.74
C SER A 580 -32.48 27.33 -1.62
N ASP A 581 -33.50 27.88 -2.27
CA ASP A 581 -33.88 29.29 -2.09
C ASP A 581 -34.03 29.65 -0.60
N GLY A 582 -33.55 30.85 -0.26
CA GLY A 582 -33.48 31.36 1.11
C GLY A 582 -32.19 30.98 1.86
N THR A 583 -31.41 30.01 1.38
CA THR A 583 -30.09 29.69 1.97
C THR A 583 -29.14 30.87 1.79
N VAL A 584 -28.38 31.22 2.82
CA VAL A 584 -27.29 32.21 2.70
C VAL A 584 -25.99 31.48 2.47
N VAL A 585 -25.35 31.75 1.34
CA VAL A 585 -24.05 31.18 0.95
C VAL A 585 -22.98 32.26 0.96
N THR A 586 -21.72 31.88 1.14
CA THR A 586 -20.58 32.79 1.25
C THR A 586 -19.63 32.57 0.08
N ASN A 587 -19.17 33.65 -0.56
CA ASN A 587 -17.99 33.60 -1.42
C ASN A 587 -16.74 33.67 -0.52
N ALA A 588 -16.12 32.52 -0.22
CA ALA A 588 -14.93 32.42 0.61
C ALA A 588 -13.74 33.25 0.07
N TYR A 589 -13.74 33.59 -1.22
CA TYR A 589 -12.69 34.39 -1.84
C TYR A 589 -12.61 35.84 -1.31
N ASP A 590 -13.74 36.43 -0.91
CA ASP A 590 -13.82 37.82 -0.41
C ASP A 590 -14.71 38.00 0.83
N GLY A 591 -15.35 36.92 1.31
CA GLY A 591 -16.23 36.90 2.47
C GLY A 591 -17.63 37.47 2.22
N THR A 592 -17.96 37.86 0.98
CA THR A 592 -19.30 38.36 0.65
C THR A 592 -20.34 37.24 0.75
N LYS A 593 -21.59 37.60 1.06
CA LYS A 593 -22.69 36.66 1.24
C LYS A 593 -23.84 36.98 0.30
N ALA A 594 -24.52 35.96 -0.19
CA ALA A 594 -25.70 36.10 -1.03
C ALA A 594 -26.78 35.10 -0.58
N THR A 595 -28.04 35.54 -0.63
CA THR A 595 -29.19 34.66 -0.43
C THR A 595 -29.55 34.00 -1.76
N VAL A 596 -29.66 32.68 -1.76
CA VAL A 596 -30.13 31.93 -2.93
C VAL A 596 -31.54 32.37 -3.28
N THR A 597 -31.72 32.88 -4.51
CA THR A 597 -33.00 33.35 -5.04
C THR A 597 -33.18 32.81 -6.45
N ASP A 598 -34.32 32.18 -6.72
CA ASP A 598 -34.61 31.50 -7.99
C ASP A 598 -33.49 30.51 -8.40
N GLY A 599 -32.93 29.82 -7.41
CA GLY A 599 -31.84 28.85 -7.59
C GLY A 599 -30.45 29.44 -7.84
N THR A 600 -30.29 30.76 -7.75
CA THR A 600 -29.02 31.45 -8.04
C THR A 600 -28.50 32.29 -6.87
N ALA A 601 -27.18 32.47 -6.80
CA ALA A 601 -26.51 33.40 -5.91
C ALA A 601 -25.52 34.26 -6.73
N THR A 602 -25.61 35.59 -6.60
CA THR A 602 -24.77 36.51 -7.39
C THR A 602 -23.58 36.99 -6.58
N PHE A 603 -22.39 36.82 -7.15
CA PHE A 603 -21.13 37.27 -6.56
C PHE A 603 -20.25 38.00 -7.58
N ASN A 604 -19.42 38.92 -7.11
CA ASN A 604 -18.40 39.53 -7.95
C ASN A 604 -17.23 38.55 -8.13
N SER A 605 -16.77 38.40 -9.37
CA SER A 605 -15.66 37.50 -9.73
C SER A 605 -14.27 38.01 -9.33
N GLY A 606 -14.16 39.26 -8.87
CA GLY A 606 -12.91 39.87 -8.43
C GLY A 606 -11.85 40.00 -9.54
N ALA A 607 -10.65 40.41 -9.14
CA ALA A 607 -9.57 40.72 -10.08
C ALA A 607 -9.09 39.53 -10.93
N HIS A 608 -9.33 38.30 -10.48
CA HIS A 608 -8.83 37.06 -11.07
C HIS A 608 -9.94 36.11 -11.55
N GLY A 609 -11.16 36.63 -11.75
CA GLY A 609 -12.23 35.86 -12.38
C GLY A 609 -12.63 34.59 -11.64
N THR A 610 -12.53 34.58 -10.30
CA THR A 610 -12.66 33.40 -9.45
C THR A 610 -13.68 33.64 -8.34
N ILE A 611 -14.62 32.70 -8.17
CA ILE A 611 -15.66 32.71 -7.12
C ILE A 611 -15.61 31.35 -6.43
N LEU A 612 -15.56 31.34 -5.10
CA LEU A 612 -15.44 30.13 -4.28
C LEU A 612 -16.59 30.10 -3.29
N ILE A 613 -17.66 29.39 -3.61
CA ILE A 613 -18.90 29.37 -2.83
C ILE A 613 -18.88 28.20 -1.85
N GLU A 614 -19.00 28.55 -0.57
CA GLU A 614 -19.29 27.64 0.52
C GLU A 614 -20.69 27.91 1.07
N GLY A 615 -21.40 26.85 1.44
CA GLY A 615 -22.64 26.98 2.18
C GLY A 615 -22.40 27.12 3.69
N PRO A 616 -23.45 27.30 4.50
CA PRO A 616 -23.29 27.51 5.93
C PRO A 616 -22.72 26.25 6.61
N VAL A 617 -21.79 26.48 7.54
CA VAL A 617 -21.19 25.44 8.38
C VAL A 617 -22.14 25.11 9.53
N SER A 618 -22.32 23.82 9.83
CA SER A 618 -23.18 23.43 10.94
C SER A 618 -22.58 23.80 12.29
N THR A 619 -23.40 24.31 13.19
CA THR A 619 -23.15 24.33 14.64
C THR A 619 -23.43 22.97 15.28
N ILE A 620 -24.16 22.09 14.60
CA ILE A 620 -24.45 20.72 15.03
C ILE A 620 -23.34 19.78 14.57
N ASN A 621 -22.67 19.11 15.51
CA ASN A 621 -21.67 18.09 15.24
C ASN A 621 -22.18 16.73 15.74
N MET A 622 -22.12 15.70 14.89
CA MET A 622 -22.56 14.35 15.23
C MET A 622 -21.59 13.28 14.70
N SER A 623 -21.28 12.27 15.49
CA SER A 623 -20.52 11.09 15.07
C SER A 623 -20.98 9.81 15.78
N LEU A 624 -20.68 8.65 15.18
CA LEU A 624 -20.87 7.33 15.78
C LEU A 624 -19.53 6.63 15.91
N LYS A 625 -19.25 6.09 17.09
CA LYS A 625 -18.04 5.31 17.39
C LYS A 625 -18.39 3.85 17.63
N GLY A 626 -17.92 2.96 16.76
CA GLY A 626 -18.01 1.50 16.87
C GLY A 626 -17.22 0.84 15.74
N ALA A 627 -17.08 -0.49 15.76
CA ALA A 627 -16.44 -1.23 14.68
C ALA A 627 -17.24 -1.07 13.38
N SER A 628 -16.57 -0.64 12.30
CA SER A 628 -17.19 -0.49 10.98
C SER A 628 -17.54 -1.83 10.33
N SER A 629 -17.04 -2.96 10.86
CA SER A 629 -17.29 -4.33 10.38
C SER A 629 -17.34 -5.35 11.52
N PHE A 630 -18.41 -6.15 11.62
CA PHE A 630 -18.69 -7.06 12.75
C PHE A 630 -19.63 -8.23 12.38
N TYR A 631 -19.58 -9.40 13.04
CA TYR A 631 -20.40 -10.59 12.65
C TYR A 631 -21.84 -10.60 13.16
N GLY A 632 -22.04 -10.21 14.42
CA GLY A 632 -23.34 -10.24 15.07
C GLY A 632 -24.00 -8.87 15.03
N SER A 633 -23.93 -8.20 16.16
CA SER A 633 -24.32 -6.81 16.31
C SER A 633 -23.16 -6.00 16.89
N GLU A 634 -23.17 -4.70 16.66
CA GLU A 634 -22.16 -3.77 17.15
C GLU A 634 -22.80 -2.71 18.04
N GLU A 635 -22.18 -2.40 19.17
CA GLU A 635 -22.57 -1.28 20.02
C GLU A 635 -21.86 -0.01 19.56
N VAL A 636 -22.61 0.93 19.01
CA VAL A 636 -22.10 2.24 18.62
C VAL A 636 -22.38 3.27 19.70
N THR A 637 -21.41 4.16 19.94
CA THR A 637 -21.52 5.29 20.88
C THR A 637 -21.72 6.58 20.11
N VAL A 638 -22.76 7.34 20.46
CA VAL A 638 -23.07 8.64 19.88
C VAL A 638 -22.19 9.72 20.50
N SER A 639 -21.65 10.59 19.66
CA SER A 639 -21.18 11.91 20.05
C SER A 639 -22.07 12.94 19.37
N LEU A 640 -22.68 13.83 20.14
CA LEU A 640 -23.57 14.88 19.64
C LEU A 640 -23.30 16.21 20.36
N LYS A 641 -23.04 17.27 19.59
CA LYS A 641 -22.87 18.64 20.08
C LYS A 641 -23.71 19.60 19.25
N GLY A 642 -24.18 20.68 19.87
CA GLY A 642 -24.97 21.71 19.18
C GLY A 642 -26.45 21.38 18.98
N ALA A 643 -26.90 20.19 19.39
CA ALA A 643 -28.31 19.81 19.44
C ALA A 643 -28.58 18.94 20.68
N ASP A 644 -29.81 19.02 21.21
CA ASP A 644 -30.21 18.25 22.40
C ASP A 644 -30.33 16.75 22.13
N TYR A 645 -30.64 16.37 20.88
CA TYR A 645 -30.78 14.98 20.44
C TYR A 645 -30.67 14.84 18.92
N ALA A 646 -30.44 13.62 18.46
CA ALA A 646 -30.52 13.21 17.06
C ALA A 646 -31.56 12.10 16.89
N MET A 647 -32.24 12.07 15.76
CA MET A 647 -33.04 10.94 15.28
C MET A 647 -32.13 10.03 14.45
N VAL A 648 -32.09 8.74 14.79
CA VAL A 648 -31.31 7.73 14.09
C VAL A 648 -32.26 6.82 13.31
N SER A 649 -31.97 6.55 12.04
CA SER A 649 -32.54 5.42 11.29
C SER A 649 -31.44 4.46 10.85
N ILE A 650 -31.73 3.16 10.89
CA ILE A 650 -30.84 2.10 10.39
C ILE A 650 -31.41 1.60 9.06
N ASN A 651 -30.65 1.75 7.99
CA ASN A 651 -30.99 1.38 6.61
C ASN A 651 -32.35 1.94 6.13
N GLY A 652 -32.71 3.16 6.57
CA GLY A 652 -34.00 3.79 6.27
C GLY A 652 -35.19 3.20 7.02
N GLY A 653 -34.96 2.42 8.09
CA GLY A 653 -35.98 1.90 9.00
C GLY A 653 -36.58 2.96 9.93
N GLU A 654 -37.35 2.52 10.93
CA GLU A 654 -38.00 3.40 11.91
C GLU A 654 -36.98 4.25 12.67
N GLU A 655 -37.29 5.55 12.80
CA GLU A 655 -36.40 6.50 13.48
C GLU A 655 -36.56 6.42 15.00
N PHE A 656 -35.44 6.44 15.72
CA PHE A 656 -35.42 6.51 17.18
C PHE A 656 -34.49 7.62 17.69
N LYS A 657 -34.79 8.15 18.88
CA LYS A 657 -34.08 9.27 19.48
C LYS A 657 -32.81 8.83 20.21
N VAL A 658 -31.70 9.54 19.98
CA VAL A 658 -30.44 9.39 20.72
C VAL A 658 -29.91 10.73 21.24
N VAL A 659 -29.14 10.69 22.33
CA VAL A 659 -28.46 11.87 22.92
C VAL A 659 -26.94 11.67 22.97
N ASP A 660 -26.20 12.73 23.28
CA ASP A 660 -24.74 12.67 23.44
C ASP A 660 -24.31 11.59 24.46
N GLY A 661 -23.29 10.82 24.11
CA GLY A 661 -22.78 9.70 24.90
C GLY A 661 -23.68 8.46 24.94
N GLN A 662 -24.88 8.50 24.36
CA GLN A 662 -25.79 7.35 24.32
C GLN A 662 -25.21 6.25 23.44
N LYS A 663 -25.40 5.00 23.88
CA LYS A 663 -25.04 3.82 23.11
C LYS A 663 -26.28 3.13 22.55
N PHE A 664 -26.16 2.56 21.36
CA PHE A 664 -27.18 1.69 20.80
C PHE A 664 -26.56 0.62 19.91
N THR A 665 -27.32 -0.43 19.64
CA THR A 665 -26.84 -1.59 18.92
C THR A 665 -27.30 -1.55 17.46
N ILE A 666 -26.40 -1.90 16.54
CA ILE A 666 -26.65 -1.97 15.11
C ILE A 666 -26.39 -3.37 14.59
N GLY A 667 -27.02 -3.71 13.47
CA GLY A 667 -26.72 -4.94 12.74
C GLY A 667 -27.44 -6.22 13.21
N GLU A 668 -28.23 -6.21 14.29
CA GLU A 668 -28.98 -7.40 14.76
C GLU A 668 -29.81 -8.04 13.63
N ASP A 669 -30.63 -7.24 12.92
CA ASP A 669 -31.52 -7.70 11.85
C ASP A 669 -30.95 -7.53 10.43
N ILE A 670 -29.68 -7.14 10.30
CA ILE A 670 -29.06 -6.97 8.99
C ILE A 670 -28.62 -8.35 8.45
N PRO A 671 -28.82 -8.67 7.16
CA PRO A 671 -28.28 -9.88 6.57
C PRO A 671 -26.77 -9.87 6.57
N VAL A 672 -26.19 -11.03 6.77
CA VAL A 672 -24.74 -11.21 6.77
C VAL A 672 -24.13 -10.85 5.40
N GLY A 673 -22.91 -10.32 5.39
CA GLY A 673 -22.24 -9.78 4.20
C GLY A 673 -22.72 -8.38 3.74
N THR A 674 -23.77 -7.83 4.35
CA THR A 674 -24.40 -6.58 3.91
C THR A 674 -23.67 -5.35 4.46
N THR A 675 -23.37 -4.40 3.57
CA THR A 675 -23.06 -3.02 3.95
C THR A 675 -24.36 -2.22 4.07
N PHE A 676 -24.57 -1.58 5.21
CA PHE A 676 -25.78 -0.81 5.52
C PHE A 676 -25.43 0.55 6.14
N LYS A 677 -26.37 1.50 6.09
CA LYS A 677 -26.17 2.87 6.60
C LYS A 677 -26.95 3.13 7.87
N VAL A 678 -26.40 3.93 8.77
CA VAL A 678 -27.06 4.48 9.95
C VAL A 678 -27.11 5.99 9.77
N LYS A 679 -28.31 6.56 9.57
CA LYS A 679 -28.48 8.00 9.37
C LYS A 679 -28.89 8.67 10.67
N MET A 680 -28.14 9.68 11.10
CA MET A 680 -28.48 10.60 12.17
C MET A 680 -29.04 11.90 11.58
N THR A 681 -30.07 12.47 12.21
CA THR A 681 -30.63 13.79 11.90
C THR A 681 -30.85 14.54 13.21
N ALA A 682 -30.15 15.64 13.43
CA ALA A 682 -30.32 16.47 14.62
C ALA A 682 -30.75 17.87 14.25
N THR A 683 -31.55 18.49 15.12
CA THR A 683 -32.14 19.81 14.90
C THR A 683 -31.91 20.65 16.15
N ASN A 684 -31.53 21.91 15.96
CA ASN A 684 -31.53 22.93 17.01
C ASN A 684 -32.45 24.10 16.59
N SER A 685 -32.38 25.24 17.29
CA SER A 685 -33.23 26.40 17.00
C SER A 685 -32.93 27.10 15.67
N GLU A 686 -31.76 26.84 15.07
CA GLU A 686 -31.24 27.55 13.91
C GLU A 686 -31.17 26.66 12.66
N GLU A 687 -30.93 25.36 12.83
CA GLU A 687 -30.66 24.44 11.73
C GLU A 687 -31.13 23.00 12.00
N THR A 688 -31.16 22.21 10.93
CA THR A 688 -31.23 20.75 10.98
C THR A 688 -30.07 20.22 10.16
N ALA A 689 -29.30 19.29 10.74
CA ALA A 689 -28.19 18.61 10.09
C ALA A 689 -28.44 17.10 10.07
N SER A 690 -28.03 16.44 8.99
CA SER A 690 -28.11 14.99 8.85
C SER A 690 -26.77 14.41 8.41
N LYS A 691 -26.44 13.19 8.87
CA LYS A 691 -25.20 12.47 8.58
C LYS A 691 -25.43 10.98 8.52
N SER A 692 -24.79 10.26 7.60
CA SER A 692 -24.98 8.81 7.42
C SER A 692 -23.69 8.02 7.58
N PHE A 693 -23.63 7.11 8.54
CA PHE A 693 -22.48 6.26 8.83
C PHE A 693 -22.64 4.89 8.15
N SER A 694 -21.60 4.35 7.52
CA SER A 694 -21.66 3.04 6.87
C SER A 694 -21.03 1.94 7.73
N PHE A 695 -21.69 0.78 7.80
CA PHE A 695 -21.26 -0.38 8.57
C PHE A 695 -21.44 -1.66 7.74
N LYS A 696 -20.63 -2.69 8.00
CA LYS A 696 -20.72 -3.99 7.34
C LYS A 696 -20.99 -5.10 8.35
N LYS A 697 -22.07 -5.85 8.16
CA LYS A 697 -22.25 -7.12 8.88
C LYS A 697 -21.46 -8.20 8.16
N LYS A 698 -20.48 -8.80 8.84
CA LYS A 698 -19.65 -9.88 8.32
C LYS A 698 -20.45 -11.17 8.18
N ASP A 699 -19.98 -12.04 7.29
CA ASP A 699 -20.59 -13.33 7.02
C ASP A 699 -19.99 -14.45 7.88
N PRO A 700 -20.75 -15.01 8.86
CA PRO A 700 -20.28 -16.10 9.71
C PRO A 700 -19.95 -17.39 8.94
N ASP A 701 -20.50 -17.57 7.72
CA ASP A 701 -20.25 -18.71 6.83
C ASP A 701 -19.09 -18.44 5.84
N ALA A 702 -18.69 -17.18 5.69
CA ALA A 702 -17.43 -16.78 5.06
C ALA A 702 -16.29 -16.59 6.08
N VAL A 703 -16.52 -16.98 7.34
CA VAL A 703 -15.49 -16.91 8.39
C VAL A 703 -14.44 -17.96 8.15
N THR A 704 -13.20 -17.50 8.09
CA THR A 704 -12.05 -18.39 8.14
C THR A 704 -11.73 -18.76 9.59
N ARG A 705 -11.70 -20.05 9.93
CA ARG A 705 -11.40 -20.58 11.27
C ARG A 705 -10.21 -21.52 11.25
N VAL A 706 -9.47 -21.52 12.35
CA VAL A 706 -8.36 -22.43 12.59
C VAL A 706 -8.61 -23.23 13.86
N TYR A 707 -8.47 -24.55 13.76
CA TYR A 707 -8.71 -25.52 14.83
C TYR A 707 -7.42 -26.24 15.25
N PHE A 708 -7.34 -26.64 16.52
CA PHE A 708 -6.24 -27.41 17.11
C PHE A 708 -6.79 -28.59 17.93
N ASP A 709 -6.27 -29.80 17.67
CA ASP A 709 -6.69 -31.02 18.37
C ASP A 709 -6.00 -31.18 19.74
N PRO A 710 -6.75 -31.16 20.86
CA PRO A 710 -6.18 -31.33 22.19
C PRO A 710 -5.51 -32.70 22.44
N SER A 711 -5.72 -33.70 21.57
CA SER A 711 -5.08 -35.02 21.69
C SER A 711 -3.53 -34.98 21.56
N LEU A 712 -2.99 -33.85 21.09
CA LEU A 712 -1.55 -33.54 21.06
C LEU A 712 -0.95 -33.34 22.48
N ASN A 713 -1.75 -33.17 23.53
CA ASN A 713 -1.34 -33.04 24.94
C ASN A 713 -0.38 -31.86 25.24
N TRP A 714 -0.62 -30.69 24.66
CA TRP A 714 0.20 -29.48 24.87
C TRP A 714 -0.20 -28.63 26.09
N GLY A 715 -0.99 -29.20 26.99
CA GLY A 715 -1.57 -28.51 28.14
C GLY A 715 -2.97 -27.96 27.87
N SER A 716 -3.52 -27.25 28.85
CA SER A 716 -4.91 -26.73 28.84
C SER A 716 -5.07 -25.37 28.16
N THR A 717 -3.97 -24.76 27.72
CA THR A 717 -3.96 -23.43 27.15
C THR A 717 -3.18 -23.47 25.84
N ILE A 718 -3.88 -23.27 24.73
CA ILE A 718 -3.33 -23.28 23.37
C ILE A 718 -3.48 -21.87 22.80
N TYR A 719 -2.45 -21.40 22.11
CA TYR A 719 -2.41 -20.11 21.42
C TYR A 719 -2.21 -20.33 19.92
N ALA A 720 -2.80 -19.46 19.11
CA ALA A 720 -2.60 -19.37 17.68
C ALA A 720 -2.13 -17.96 17.31
N TYR A 721 -0.91 -17.87 16.80
CA TYR A 721 -0.33 -16.68 16.22
C TYR A 721 -0.57 -16.74 14.71
N ILE A 722 -1.51 -15.93 14.22
CA ILE A 722 -1.93 -15.89 12.82
C ILE A 722 -1.38 -14.60 12.22
N TYR A 723 -0.74 -14.72 11.06
CA TYR A 723 -0.04 -13.60 10.47
C TYR A 723 0.09 -13.74 8.96
N SER A 724 0.12 -12.64 8.23
CA SER A 724 0.40 -12.63 6.80
C SER A 724 1.75 -11.97 6.55
N GLU A 725 2.60 -12.61 5.75
CA GLU A 725 3.93 -12.12 5.38
C GLU A 725 3.87 -11.45 3.99
N SER A 726 3.07 -10.40 3.86
CA SER A 726 3.17 -9.47 2.73
C SER A 726 4.10 -8.31 3.11
N GLY A 727 5.42 -8.58 3.12
CA GLY A 727 6.43 -7.58 3.48
C GLY A 727 6.92 -7.69 4.93
N SER A 728 7.44 -6.58 5.48
CA SER A 728 8.32 -6.62 6.67
C SER A 728 7.66 -6.31 8.00
N THR A 729 6.37 -6.01 8.01
CA THR A 729 5.51 -6.19 9.19
C THR A 729 4.55 -7.33 8.91
N ALA A 730 4.62 -8.36 9.74
CA ALA A 730 3.54 -9.32 9.85
C ALA A 730 2.30 -8.56 10.31
N THR A 731 1.27 -8.46 9.46
CA THR A 731 -0.08 -8.19 9.98
C THR A 731 -0.40 -9.40 10.85
N GLU A 732 -0.54 -9.21 12.16
CA GLU A 732 -0.63 -10.28 13.14
C GLU A 732 -1.92 -10.15 13.95
N ASN A 733 -2.57 -11.27 14.27
CA ASN A 733 -3.80 -11.27 15.07
C ASN A 733 -3.55 -10.84 16.53
N ALA A 734 -2.35 -11.12 17.05
CA ALA A 734 -1.90 -10.72 18.38
C ALA A 734 -0.38 -10.90 18.51
N LYS A 735 0.24 -10.20 19.47
CA LYS A 735 1.66 -10.40 19.83
C LYS A 735 1.92 -11.85 20.25
N TRP A 736 3.14 -12.34 19.99
CA TRP A 736 3.61 -13.66 20.45
C TRP A 736 3.34 -13.87 21.96
N PRO A 737 2.80 -15.02 22.41
CA PRO A 737 2.62 -16.32 21.72
C PRO A 737 1.41 -16.45 20.77
N GLY A 738 0.74 -15.34 20.46
CA GLY A 738 -0.50 -15.31 19.68
C GLY A 738 -1.72 -15.21 20.58
N GLN A 739 -2.89 -15.26 19.97
CA GLN A 739 -4.15 -15.18 20.70
C GLN A 739 -4.52 -16.57 21.26
N GLN A 740 -4.99 -16.59 22.51
CA GLN A 740 -5.44 -17.84 23.13
C GLN A 740 -6.65 -18.39 22.38
N MET A 741 -6.57 -19.65 21.95
CA MET A 741 -7.66 -20.38 21.31
C MET A 741 -8.72 -20.78 22.34
N THR A 742 -9.97 -20.84 21.92
CA THR A 742 -11.10 -21.21 22.78
C THR A 742 -11.45 -22.68 22.56
N LEU A 743 -11.62 -23.45 23.64
CA LEU A 743 -12.08 -24.84 23.51
C LEU A 743 -13.57 -24.85 23.14
N ASP A 744 -13.87 -25.28 21.92
CA ASP A 744 -15.23 -25.52 21.47
C ASP A 744 -15.74 -26.84 22.07
N SER A 745 -16.71 -26.72 22.99
CA SER A 745 -17.30 -27.85 23.71
C SER A 745 -18.09 -28.83 22.83
N SER A 746 -18.53 -28.40 21.64
CA SER A 746 -19.33 -29.23 20.72
C SER A 746 -18.46 -30.17 19.88
N THR A 747 -17.29 -29.70 19.45
CA THR A 747 -16.30 -30.47 18.67
C THR A 747 -15.20 -31.05 19.54
N GLY A 748 -14.97 -30.50 20.73
CA GLY A 748 -13.85 -30.86 21.61
C GLY A 748 -12.49 -30.51 21.01
N LEU A 749 -12.42 -29.41 20.25
CA LEU A 749 -11.23 -28.84 19.60
C LEU A 749 -11.01 -27.41 20.10
N TYR A 750 -9.77 -26.94 20.14
CA TYR A 750 -9.49 -25.51 20.30
C TYR A 750 -9.73 -24.79 18.96
N VAL A 751 -10.37 -23.63 18.98
CA VAL A 751 -10.70 -22.86 17.77
C VAL A 751 -10.34 -21.38 17.94
N ILE A 752 -9.94 -20.75 16.84
CA ILE A 752 -9.80 -19.30 16.70
C ILE A 752 -10.38 -18.85 15.35
N GLU A 753 -10.93 -17.64 15.35
CA GLU A 753 -11.36 -16.95 14.14
C GLU A 753 -10.19 -16.16 13.53
N VAL A 754 -10.03 -16.25 12.21
CA VAL A 754 -8.98 -15.54 11.48
C VAL A 754 -9.51 -14.15 11.08
N PRO A 755 -8.79 -13.05 11.40
CA PRO A 755 -9.15 -11.71 10.93
C PRO A 755 -9.32 -11.66 9.39
N ASP A 756 -10.24 -10.84 8.89
CA ASP A 756 -10.61 -10.79 7.47
C ASP A 756 -9.39 -10.53 6.57
N GLU A 757 -8.49 -9.65 7.04
CA GLU A 757 -7.24 -9.27 6.42
C GLU A 757 -6.11 -10.33 6.50
N LEU A 758 -6.35 -11.45 7.20
CA LEU A 758 -5.41 -12.55 7.39
C LEU A 758 -5.93 -13.90 6.88
N THR A 759 -7.05 -13.89 6.14
CA THR A 759 -7.73 -15.10 5.66
C THR A 759 -6.91 -15.94 4.68
N ASP A 760 -5.87 -15.36 4.09
CA ASP A 760 -4.84 -16.00 3.24
C ASP A 760 -3.45 -16.08 3.92
N GLY A 761 -3.38 -15.80 5.22
CA GLY A 761 -2.15 -15.77 6.03
C GLY A 761 -1.63 -17.15 6.44
N GLN A 762 -0.79 -17.17 7.48
CA GLN A 762 -0.13 -18.35 8.05
C GLN A 762 -0.42 -18.43 9.56
N VAL A 763 -0.39 -19.63 10.14
CA VAL A 763 -0.59 -19.84 11.59
C VAL A 763 0.53 -20.61 12.27
N ILE A 764 0.93 -20.18 13.46
CA ILE A 764 1.83 -20.90 14.38
C ILE A 764 1.08 -21.18 15.67
N PHE A 765 1.11 -22.43 16.13
CA PHE A 765 0.51 -22.87 17.39
C PHE A 765 1.56 -22.93 18.50
N SER A 766 1.14 -22.60 19.73
CA SER A 766 1.94 -22.81 20.93
C SER A 766 1.08 -23.21 22.13
N GLY A 767 1.67 -23.93 23.09
CA GLY A 767 0.98 -24.39 24.30
C GLY A 767 1.95 -25.11 25.25
N GLY A 768 1.94 -24.74 26.53
CA GLY A 768 2.93 -25.24 27.50
C GLY A 768 4.36 -24.90 27.08
N SER A 769 5.23 -25.91 26.94
CA SER A 769 6.57 -25.79 26.37
C SER A 769 6.65 -26.18 24.88
N SER A 770 5.51 -26.37 24.22
CA SER A 770 5.41 -26.85 22.84
C SER A 770 5.09 -25.73 21.86
N ARG A 771 5.62 -25.82 20.63
CA ARG A 771 5.41 -24.88 19.52
C ARG A 771 5.45 -25.65 18.20
N TYR A 772 4.53 -25.35 17.28
CA TYR A 772 4.56 -25.90 15.92
C TYR A 772 3.96 -24.90 14.93
N PRO A 773 4.62 -24.64 13.79
CA PRO A 773 5.94 -25.12 13.39
C PRO A 773 7.07 -24.73 14.36
N ALA A 774 8.24 -25.40 14.30
CA ALA A 774 9.36 -25.17 15.24
C ALA A 774 10.00 -23.78 15.05
N GLU A 775 10.79 -23.30 16.02
CA GLU A 775 11.40 -21.96 15.96
C GLU A 775 12.12 -21.74 14.63
N MET A 776 11.95 -20.55 14.04
CA MET A 776 12.46 -20.20 12.70
C MET A 776 11.88 -21.01 11.51
N GLN A 777 10.81 -21.78 11.69
CA GLN A 777 10.03 -22.34 10.58
C GLN A 777 8.84 -21.44 10.24
N PRO A 778 8.48 -21.31 8.95
CA PRO A 778 7.30 -20.55 8.54
C PRO A 778 6.03 -21.18 9.11
N GLY A 779 4.99 -20.37 9.29
CA GLY A 779 3.68 -20.81 9.74
C GLY A 779 2.96 -21.68 8.71
N LEU A 780 1.86 -22.28 9.14
CA LEU A 780 1.02 -23.13 8.29
C LEU A 780 0.05 -22.27 7.48
N SER A 781 0.13 -22.30 6.14
CA SER A 781 -0.71 -21.46 5.27
C SER A 781 -2.21 -21.77 5.40
N ILE A 782 -3.02 -20.73 5.54
CA ILE A 782 -4.48 -20.80 5.58
C ILE A 782 -4.99 -20.66 4.16
N ASN A 783 -5.60 -21.71 3.62
CA ASN A 783 -6.02 -21.79 2.22
C ASN A 783 -7.45 -22.34 2.04
N SER A 784 -8.20 -22.42 3.14
CA SER A 784 -9.59 -22.83 3.19
C SER A 784 -10.29 -22.12 4.35
N THR A 785 -11.62 -22.08 4.33
CA THR A 785 -12.44 -21.43 5.36
C THR A 785 -12.37 -22.12 6.71
N ASP A 786 -12.09 -23.42 6.77
CA ASP A 786 -11.88 -24.11 8.04
C ASP A 786 -10.63 -25.00 7.91
N MET A 787 -9.63 -24.78 8.76
CA MET A 787 -8.37 -25.53 8.76
C MET A 787 -8.09 -26.13 10.15
N ILE A 788 -7.58 -27.36 10.23
CA ILE A 788 -7.29 -28.05 11.49
C ILE A 788 -5.86 -28.58 11.56
N PHE A 789 -5.24 -28.42 12.74
CA PHE A 789 -3.99 -29.05 13.12
C PHE A 789 -4.22 -30.27 14.03
N THR A 790 -3.68 -31.44 13.65
CA THR A 790 -3.95 -32.73 14.32
C THR A 790 -2.68 -33.55 14.60
N THR A 791 -2.83 -34.68 15.30
CA THR A 791 -1.74 -35.61 15.62
C THR A 791 -0.92 -36.02 14.41
N GLY A 792 0.40 -36.12 14.57
CA GLY A 792 1.31 -36.40 13.47
C GLY A 792 1.63 -35.16 12.62
N ASN A 793 1.45 -33.95 13.19
CA ASN A 793 1.76 -32.67 12.56
C ASN A 793 1.00 -32.40 11.25
N GLN A 794 -0.23 -32.90 11.15
CA GLN A 794 -1.03 -32.75 9.93
C GLN A 794 -1.80 -31.42 9.95
N TRP A 795 -1.72 -30.69 8.84
CA TRP A 795 -2.44 -29.43 8.59
C TRP A 795 -3.33 -29.59 7.35
N GLN A 796 -4.63 -29.51 7.52
CA GLN A 796 -5.61 -29.85 6.48
C GLN A 796 -6.93 -29.10 6.67
N ALA A 797 -7.78 -29.08 5.63
CA ALA A 797 -9.13 -28.52 5.74
C ALA A 797 -9.97 -29.32 6.76
N TYR A 798 -10.74 -28.61 7.57
CA TYR A 798 -11.65 -29.20 8.56
C TYR A 798 -13.05 -29.35 7.96
N THR A 799 -13.58 -30.57 7.96
CA THR A 799 -14.85 -30.91 7.31
C THR A 799 -16.02 -31.07 8.30
N GLY A 800 -15.91 -30.51 9.50
CA GLY A 800 -16.98 -30.53 10.52
C GLY A 800 -17.12 -31.84 11.31
N GLN A 801 -16.18 -32.78 11.17
CA GLN A 801 -16.06 -33.96 12.04
C GLN A 801 -14.74 -33.91 12.78
N LYS A 802 -14.74 -34.04 14.12
CA LYS A 802 -13.50 -34.25 14.88
C LYS A 802 -12.77 -35.44 14.26
N PRO A 803 -11.55 -35.26 13.72
CA PRO A 803 -10.81 -36.36 13.15
C PRO A 803 -10.69 -37.42 14.24
N THR A 804 -11.30 -38.59 14.02
CA THR A 804 -11.07 -39.71 14.90
C THR A 804 -9.60 -40.03 14.75
N ALA A 805 -8.84 -40.14 15.84
CA ALA A 805 -7.43 -40.51 15.80
C ALA A 805 -7.27 -41.73 14.88
N THR A 806 -6.93 -41.47 13.63
CA THR A 806 -6.65 -42.50 12.66
C THR A 806 -5.29 -42.99 13.07
N THR A 807 -5.31 -44.12 13.79
CA THR A 807 -4.23 -45.09 13.83
C THR A 807 -3.45 -44.96 12.53
N PRO A 808 -2.13 -44.69 12.58
CA PRO A 808 -1.35 -44.37 11.39
C PRO A 808 -1.72 -45.38 10.31
N THR A 809 -2.22 -44.90 9.18
CA THR A 809 -2.35 -45.76 8.01
C THR A 809 -0.95 -46.26 7.74
N THR A 810 -0.73 -47.53 8.08
CA THR A 810 0.33 -48.36 7.57
C THR A 810 0.52 -47.99 6.10
N PRO A 811 1.71 -47.51 5.69
CA PRO A 811 2.08 -47.53 4.28
C PRO A 811 1.87 -48.95 3.81
N ASP A 812 1.37 -49.11 2.60
CA ASP A 812 1.17 -50.42 1.96
C ASP A 812 2.26 -51.42 2.40
N PRO A 813 1.92 -52.45 3.21
CA PRO A 813 2.89 -53.40 3.78
C PRO A 813 3.67 -54.19 2.72
N SER A 814 3.32 -54.04 1.44
CA SER A 814 4.09 -54.63 0.34
C SER A 814 5.28 -53.79 -0.12
N SER A 815 5.38 -52.51 0.28
CA SER A 815 6.33 -51.53 -0.27
C SER A 815 7.45 -51.06 0.68
N ASN A 816 7.31 -51.29 2.00
CA ASN A 816 8.28 -50.85 3.02
C ASN A 816 8.96 -52.04 3.73
N VAL A 817 10.13 -51.77 4.33
CA VAL A 817 10.90 -52.66 5.19
C VAL A 817 11.03 -52.02 6.57
N THR A 818 10.78 -52.79 7.61
CA THR A 818 10.97 -52.41 9.01
C THR A 818 12.19 -53.13 9.55
N VAL A 819 13.09 -52.39 10.20
CA VAL A 819 14.24 -52.96 10.90
C VAL A 819 14.17 -52.60 12.38
N TYR A 820 14.62 -53.53 13.21
CA TYR A 820 14.78 -53.32 14.64
C TYR A 820 16.27 -53.23 14.97
N TYR A 821 16.63 -52.40 15.94
CA TYR A 821 17.99 -52.23 16.45
C TYR A 821 17.97 -52.33 17.96
N GLU A 822 18.69 -53.30 18.52
CA GLU A 822 18.99 -53.31 19.94
C GLU A 822 20.18 -52.39 20.16
N ASN A 823 19.98 -51.32 20.93
CA ASN A 823 20.92 -50.24 21.13
C ASN A 823 22.07 -50.64 22.07
N THR A 824 22.78 -51.70 21.69
CA THR A 824 23.93 -52.30 22.35
C THR A 824 25.11 -51.33 22.51
N ASN A 825 25.13 -50.24 21.74
CA ASN A 825 26.12 -49.17 21.83
C ASN A 825 25.69 -47.99 22.72
N ASN A 826 24.56 -48.08 23.43
CA ASN A 826 24.04 -47.07 24.36
C ASN A 826 23.88 -45.66 23.75
N PHE A 827 23.43 -45.55 22.51
CA PHE A 827 23.12 -44.27 21.88
C PHE A 827 21.95 -43.59 22.61
N ALA A 828 22.00 -42.26 22.78
CA ALA A 828 20.95 -41.53 23.50
C ALA A 828 19.61 -41.62 22.75
N THR A 829 19.65 -41.51 21.42
CA THR A 829 18.56 -41.83 20.50
C THR A 829 19.19 -42.34 19.21
N PRO A 830 19.06 -43.65 18.88
CA PRO A 830 19.59 -44.18 17.64
C PRO A 830 18.93 -43.55 16.41
N TYR A 831 19.73 -43.24 15.39
CA TYR A 831 19.29 -42.84 14.07
C TYR A 831 19.62 -43.94 13.08
N VAL A 832 18.79 -44.12 12.05
CA VAL A 832 19.06 -45.00 10.92
C VAL A 832 19.15 -44.20 9.64
N TYR A 833 20.31 -44.26 9.00
CA TYR A 833 20.51 -43.82 7.62
C TYR A 833 20.39 -45.03 6.71
N TYR A 834 19.63 -44.94 5.63
CA TYR A 834 19.39 -46.07 4.72
C TYR A 834 19.41 -45.63 3.27
N TRP A 835 19.87 -46.51 2.39
CA TRP A 835 20.01 -46.22 0.96
C TRP A 835 19.92 -47.49 0.12
N ASN A 836 19.84 -47.31 -1.20
CA ASN A 836 19.87 -48.41 -2.16
C ASN A 836 21.32 -48.69 -2.59
N LYS A 837 21.81 -49.92 -2.34
CA LYS A 837 23.18 -50.37 -2.67
C LYS A 837 23.51 -50.28 -4.16
N SER A 838 22.52 -50.51 -5.02
CA SER A 838 22.73 -50.62 -6.47
C SER A 838 22.88 -49.26 -7.14
N SER A 839 22.20 -48.23 -6.61
CA SER A 839 22.25 -46.86 -7.14
C SER A 839 23.07 -45.89 -6.30
N ASP A 840 23.55 -46.32 -5.12
CA ASP A 840 24.27 -45.52 -4.12
C ASP A 840 23.56 -44.19 -3.78
N SER A 841 22.23 -44.23 -3.75
CA SER A 841 21.37 -43.06 -3.55
C SER A 841 20.49 -43.23 -2.33
N SER A 842 20.41 -42.20 -1.49
CA SER A 842 19.59 -42.18 -0.27
C SER A 842 18.44 -41.18 -0.39
N SER A 843 17.26 -41.56 0.08
CA SER A 843 16.10 -40.66 0.23
C SER A 843 16.16 -39.81 1.50
N VAL A 844 17.12 -40.06 2.38
CA VAL A 844 17.35 -39.34 3.63
C VAL A 844 18.77 -38.76 3.66
N LYS A 845 18.98 -37.60 4.29
CA LYS A 845 20.32 -37.03 4.47
C LYS A 845 20.97 -37.59 5.73
N TRP A 846 22.30 -37.74 5.74
CA TRP A 846 23.05 -38.15 6.94
C TRP A 846 22.75 -37.16 8.10
N PRO A 847 22.44 -37.62 9.33
CA PRO A 847 22.62 -38.98 9.87
C PRO A 847 21.44 -39.95 9.75
N GLY A 848 20.44 -39.61 8.94
CA GLY A 848 19.24 -40.43 8.73
C GLY A 848 18.09 -40.01 9.63
N VAL A 849 17.13 -40.90 9.82
CA VAL A 849 15.92 -40.66 10.61
C VAL A 849 16.09 -41.18 12.03
N ALA A 850 15.58 -40.43 13.01
CA ALA A 850 15.54 -40.89 14.40
C ALA A 850 14.68 -42.16 14.49
N MET A 851 15.22 -43.21 15.12
CA MET A 851 14.47 -44.44 15.36
C MET A 851 13.49 -44.25 16.51
N THR A 852 12.41 -45.00 16.48
CA THR A 852 11.41 -44.99 17.55
C THR A 852 11.73 -46.08 18.57
N LYS A 853 11.75 -45.73 19.86
CA LYS A 853 11.97 -46.72 20.92
C LYS A 853 10.77 -47.65 20.98
N TYR A 854 11.00 -48.96 20.86
CA TYR A 854 9.94 -49.96 20.96
C TYR A 854 9.73 -50.38 22.42
N LYS A 855 10.70 -51.12 22.99
CA LYS A 855 10.68 -51.58 24.38
C LYS A 855 12.10 -51.90 24.84
N ASP A 856 12.37 -51.68 26.12
CA ASP A 856 13.68 -51.90 26.74
C ASP A 856 14.80 -51.17 25.99
N ASN A 857 15.76 -51.88 25.41
CA ASN A 857 16.85 -51.30 24.62
C ASN A 857 16.64 -51.45 23.10
N ILE A 858 15.45 -51.84 22.65
CA ILE A 858 15.14 -52.09 21.24
C ILE A 858 14.39 -50.91 20.62
N TRP A 859 14.84 -50.50 19.45
CA TRP A 859 14.34 -49.39 18.64
C TRP A 859 13.98 -49.88 17.25
N TYR A 860 13.13 -49.18 16.51
CA TYR A 860 12.75 -49.58 15.16
C TYR A 860 12.51 -48.38 14.24
N ALA A 861 12.57 -48.64 12.94
CA ALA A 861 12.20 -47.70 11.89
C ALA A 861 11.69 -48.48 10.67
N SER A 862 10.72 -47.88 9.96
CA SER A 862 10.15 -48.44 8.73
C SER A 862 10.36 -47.46 7.57
N PHE A 863 10.87 -47.94 6.44
CA PHE A 863 11.20 -47.13 5.28
C PHE A 863 11.05 -47.92 3.97
N PRO A 864 11.09 -47.29 2.78
CA PRO A 864 10.87 -47.98 1.50
C PRO A 864 11.84 -49.15 1.25
N LYS A 865 11.28 -50.29 0.80
CA LYS A 865 11.96 -51.60 0.70
C LYS A 865 13.06 -51.66 -0.36
N ASP A 866 13.07 -50.74 -1.30
CA ASP A 866 14.16 -50.55 -2.26
C ASP A 866 15.47 -50.07 -1.60
N ASN A 867 15.42 -49.57 -0.37
CA ASN A 867 16.59 -49.29 0.44
C ASN A 867 17.02 -50.56 1.19
N ASN A 868 18.12 -51.16 0.72
CA ASN A 868 18.63 -52.45 1.19
C ASN A 868 19.94 -52.33 1.97
N MET A 869 20.42 -51.11 2.23
CA MET A 869 21.56 -50.82 3.10
C MET A 869 21.13 -49.89 4.23
N CYS A 870 21.73 -50.05 5.42
CA CYS A 870 21.62 -49.06 6.47
C CYS A 870 22.87 -48.91 7.34
N ILE A 871 22.91 -47.81 8.10
CA ILE A 871 23.84 -47.54 9.20
C ILE A 871 23.01 -47.06 10.40
N PHE A 872 23.29 -47.62 11.57
CA PHE A 872 22.76 -47.08 12.83
C PHE A 872 23.80 -46.17 13.48
N SER A 873 23.39 -44.98 13.92
CA SER A 873 24.31 -44.00 14.51
C SER A 873 23.70 -43.26 15.70
N ASN A 874 24.54 -42.63 16.51
CA ASN A 874 24.12 -41.66 17.53
C ASN A 874 24.14 -40.25 16.92
N ASN A 875 23.09 -39.91 16.16
CA ASN A 875 22.96 -38.63 15.45
C ASN A 875 24.20 -38.27 14.62
N GLY A 876 24.78 -39.24 13.91
CA GLY A 876 25.86 -39.03 12.95
C GLY A 876 27.28 -39.13 13.49
N ALA A 877 27.47 -39.36 14.79
CA ALA A 877 28.78 -39.56 15.40
C ALA A 877 29.20 -41.05 15.43
N SER A 878 29.06 -41.73 16.58
CA SER A 878 29.35 -43.17 16.71
C SER A 878 28.36 -43.99 15.87
N GLN A 879 28.86 -44.88 15.02
CA GLN A 879 28.04 -45.59 14.04
C GLN A 879 28.46 -47.05 13.83
N THR A 880 27.54 -47.85 13.29
CA THR A 880 27.86 -49.15 12.71
C THR A 880 28.57 -49.00 11.37
N GLY A 881 29.16 -50.09 10.85
CA GLY A 881 29.52 -50.16 9.43
C GLY A 881 28.28 -50.17 8.53
N ASN A 882 28.50 -50.22 7.22
CA ASN A 882 27.42 -50.34 6.24
C ASN A 882 26.83 -51.77 6.33
N LEU A 883 25.53 -51.86 6.63
CA LEU A 883 24.83 -53.14 6.87
C LEU A 883 23.88 -53.45 5.71
N ASP A 884 23.98 -54.65 5.13
CA ASP A 884 22.98 -55.18 4.20
C ASP A 884 21.73 -55.62 4.98
N ILE A 885 20.55 -55.09 4.62
CA ILE A 885 19.29 -55.40 5.29
C ILE A 885 18.75 -56.74 4.76
N PRO A 886 18.55 -57.75 5.61
CA PRO A 886 18.18 -59.11 5.18
C PRO A 886 16.71 -59.26 4.77
N GLY A 887 15.84 -58.33 5.20
CA GLY A 887 14.42 -58.36 4.90
C GLY A 887 13.60 -57.62 5.96
N ASP A 888 12.28 -57.67 5.83
CA ASP A 888 11.36 -57.01 6.76
C ASP A 888 11.30 -57.71 8.12
N GLY A 889 11.33 -56.91 9.17
CA GLY A 889 11.16 -57.31 10.56
C GLY A 889 12.40 -57.84 11.25
N TYR A 890 13.61 -57.73 10.69
CA TYR A 890 14.82 -58.28 11.32
C TYR A 890 15.40 -57.36 12.41
N LEU A 891 15.97 -57.96 13.46
CA LEU A 891 16.65 -57.27 14.56
C LEU A 891 18.16 -57.31 14.38
N TYR A 892 18.80 -56.15 14.48
CA TYR A 892 20.26 -56.04 14.56
C TYR A 892 20.70 -55.85 16.01
N SER A 893 21.51 -56.78 16.52
CA SER A 893 22.16 -56.72 17.84
C SER A 893 23.59 -57.24 17.69
N ASN A 894 24.50 -56.38 17.22
CA ASN A 894 25.86 -56.73 16.79
C ASN A 894 25.93 -57.80 15.68
N GLY A 895 24.84 -57.92 14.91
CA GLY A 895 24.61 -58.91 13.86
C GLY A 895 23.10 -59.02 13.61
N TRP A 896 22.69 -59.37 12.39
CA TRP A 896 21.27 -59.58 12.08
C TRP A 896 20.78 -60.91 12.65
N SER A 897 19.56 -60.93 13.16
CA SER A 897 18.87 -62.16 13.61
C SER A 897 18.70 -63.16 12.46
N SER A 898 18.65 -64.46 12.76
CA SER A 898 18.49 -65.52 11.74
C SER A 898 17.05 -65.64 11.20
N SER A 899 16.09 -65.01 11.86
CA SER A 899 14.70 -64.90 11.44
C SER A 899 14.13 -63.53 11.81
N PRO A 900 13.02 -63.08 11.20
CA PRO A 900 12.34 -61.85 11.60
C PRO A 900 12.02 -61.85 13.10
N TYR A 901 12.24 -60.72 13.74
CA TYR A 901 11.97 -60.49 15.16
C TYR A 901 10.46 -60.42 15.40
N VAL A 902 9.97 -61.31 16.27
CA VAL A 902 8.54 -61.43 16.56
C VAL A 902 8.20 -60.57 17.77
N VAL A 903 7.30 -59.62 17.56
CA VAL A 903 6.87 -58.64 18.57
C VAL A 903 5.70 -59.21 19.40
N PRO A 904 5.78 -59.32 20.75
CA PRO A 904 4.68 -59.82 21.58
C PRO A 904 3.60 -58.76 21.83
N THR A 905 2.33 -59.07 21.55
CA THR A 905 1.18 -58.21 21.87
C THR A 905 0.66 -58.48 23.30
N THR A 906 0.43 -57.42 24.08
CA THR A 906 -0.06 -57.52 25.48
C THR A 906 -1.60 -57.51 25.53
N ALA A 907 -2.16 -58.38 26.36
CA ALA A 907 -3.60 -58.60 26.54
C ALA A 907 -4.23 -57.67 27.61
N THR A 908 -5.51 -57.32 27.42
CA THR A 908 -6.39 -56.90 28.52
C THR A 908 -7.50 -57.94 28.72
N THR A 909 -7.64 -58.36 29.96
CA THR A 909 -8.48 -59.41 30.53
C THR A 909 -9.98 -59.13 30.48
N THR A 910 -10.77 -60.17 30.22
CA THR A 910 -12.23 -60.24 30.41
C THR A 910 -12.61 -60.85 31.78
N LYS A 911 -13.78 -60.48 32.33
CA LYS A 911 -14.79 -61.39 32.92
C LYS A 911 -16.05 -60.62 33.40
N PRO A 912 -17.23 -61.26 33.57
CA PRO A 912 -17.60 -62.64 33.18
C PRO A 912 -18.87 -62.79 32.31
N THR A 913 -18.72 -63.71 31.34
CA THR A 913 -19.59 -64.83 30.89
C THR A 913 -20.85 -65.11 31.72
N THR A 914 -22.00 -65.50 31.17
CA THR A 914 -22.35 -66.75 30.42
C THR A 914 -23.85 -66.62 30.06
N ALA A 915 -24.51 -67.27 29.09
CA ALA A 915 -24.24 -68.45 28.28
C ALA A 915 -25.28 -68.51 27.12
N THR A 916 -24.83 -68.97 25.94
CA THR A 916 -25.44 -69.96 25.02
C THR A 916 -26.90 -69.72 24.55
N THR A 917 -27.24 -69.78 23.26
CA THR A 917 -27.13 -70.98 22.43
C THR A 917 -27.28 -70.67 20.93
N THR A 918 -26.44 -71.35 20.15
CA THR A 918 -26.42 -71.60 18.70
C THR A 918 -27.66 -72.31 18.14
N THR A 919 -28.04 -72.08 16.87
CA THR A 919 -27.80 -73.00 15.70
C THR A 919 -28.49 -72.51 14.41
N LYS A 920 -27.68 -72.26 13.35
CA LYS A 920 -27.66 -72.77 11.94
C LYS A 920 -28.97 -73.12 11.17
N PRO A 921 -28.94 -73.29 9.81
CA PRO A 921 -28.87 -72.32 8.69
C PRO A 921 -30.04 -72.45 7.67
N THR A 922 -29.98 -71.61 6.61
CA THR A 922 -30.56 -71.75 5.26
C THR A 922 -31.93 -71.11 4.94
N THR A 923 -31.90 -70.35 3.84
CA THR A 923 -32.95 -70.13 2.80
C THR A 923 -34.09 -69.13 3.02
N ALA A 924 -34.09 -68.16 2.08
CA ALA A 924 -35.20 -67.80 1.20
C ALA A 924 -36.34 -66.85 1.67
N THR A 925 -36.35 -65.70 0.98
CA THR A 925 -37.48 -65.11 0.23
C THR A 925 -38.42 -64.13 0.95
N THR A 926 -38.45 -62.90 0.41
CA THR A 926 -39.63 -62.01 0.12
C THR A 926 -40.51 -61.56 1.28
N THR A 927 -41.11 -60.36 1.35
CA THR A 927 -41.42 -59.24 0.44
C THR A 927 -42.04 -58.14 1.32
N LYS A 928 -41.89 -56.84 0.99
CA LYS A 928 -42.95 -55.79 1.00
C LYS A 928 -42.38 -54.35 0.84
N PRO A 929 -43.20 -53.35 0.45
CA PRO A 929 -43.80 -53.13 -0.86
C PRO A 929 -43.31 -51.81 -1.53
N THR A 930 -43.66 -51.72 -2.80
CA THR A 930 -43.40 -50.69 -3.80
C THR A 930 -44.08 -49.33 -3.54
N THR A 931 -43.42 -48.22 -3.90
CA THR A 931 -44.02 -47.19 -4.77
C THR A 931 -42.90 -46.60 -5.63
N ALA A 932 -43.19 -46.48 -6.93
CA ALA A 932 -42.24 -46.29 -8.01
C ALA A 932 -41.84 -44.83 -8.23
N THR A 933 -40.60 -44.61 -8.66
CA THR A 933 -40.30 -43.58 -9.66
C THR A 933 -39.27 -44.15 -10.63
N THR A 934 -39.62 -44.04 -11.90
CA THR A 934 -38.98 -44.60 -13.09
C THR A 934 -37.49 -44.31 -13.20
N VAL A 935 -36.70 -45.37 -13.43
CA VAL A 935 -35.41 -45.27 -14.11
C VAL A 935 -35.71 -44.94 -15.56
N THR A 936 -35.46 -43.69 -15.95
CA THR A 936 -35.27 -43.34 -17.36
C THR A 936 -33.80 -43.50 -17.69
N THR A 937 -33.49 -44.32 -18.69
CA THR A 937 -32.21 -44.33 -19.39
C THR A 937 -31.78 -42.88 -19.68
N PRO A 938 -30.55 -42.43 -19.38
CA PRO A 938 -30.14 -41.09 -19.70
C PRO A 938 -30.18 -40.95 -21.23
N THR A 939 -31.08 -40.12 -21.71
CA THR A 939 -31.02 -39.62 -23.08
C THR A 939 -29.84 -38.66 -23.05
N GLU A 940 -28.79 -38.88 -23.83
CA GLU A 940 -27.64 -37.97 -23.91
C GLU A 940 -28.13 -36.52 -24.11
N LEU A 941 -28.06 -35.70 -23.05
CA LEU A 941 -28.54 -34.32 -23.08
C LEU A 941 -27.41 -33.43 -23.58
N LEU A 942 -27.65 -32.72 -24.68
CA LEU A 942 -26.67 -31.77 -25.22
C LEU A 942 -26.42 -30.65 -24.19
N GLY A 943 -25.18 -30.52 -23.72
CA GLY A 943 -24.76 -29.59 -22.66
C GLY A 943 -24.49 -30.24 -21.29
N ASP A 944 -24.91 -31.48 -21.04
CA ASP A 944 -24.63 -32.20 -19.79
C ASP A 944 -23.31 -32.95 -19.96
N VAL A 945 -22.22 -32.23 -19.73
CA VAL A 945 -20.87 -32.73 -20.03
C VAL A 945 -20.31 -33.58 -18.89
N ASN A 946 -20.93 -33.53 -17.72
CA ASN A 946 -20.53 -34.33 -16.56
C ASN A 946 -21.34 -35.64 -16.43
N GLY A 947 -22.48 -35.75 -17.12
CA GLY A 947 -23.30 -36.95 -17.24
C GLY A 947 -24.22 -37.20 -16.06
N ASP A 948 -24.50 -36.18 -15.23
CA ASP A 948 -25.39 -36.28 -14.06
C ASP A 948 -26.88 -36.14 -14.42
N GLY A 949 -27.21 -35.91 -15.69
CA GLY A 949 -28.56 -35.77 -16.22
C GLY A 949 -29.11 -34.34 -16.15
N VAL A 950 -28.30 -33.36 -15.72
CA VAL A 950 -28.69 -31.96 -15.56
C VAL A 950 -27.73 -31.07 -16.37
N VAL A 951 -28.25 -30.00 -16.98
CA VAL A 951 -27.42 -28.97 -17.63
C VAL A 951 -27.43 -27.73 -16.75
N ASP A 952 -26.32 -27.48 -16.07
CA ASP A 952 -26.17 -26.37 -15.13
C ASP A 952 -24.78 -25.68 -15.22
N VAL A 953 -24.51 -24.77 -14.28
CA VAL A 953 -23.26 -23.99 -14.26
C VAL A 953 -22.00 -24.85 -14.07
N LYS A 954 -22.11 -26.08 -13.54
CA LYS A 954 -20.99 -27.01 -13.41
C LYS A 954 -20.54 -27.50 -14.78
N ASP A 955 -21.47 -27.76 -15.70
CA ASP A 955 -21.15 -28.15 -17.07
C ASP A 955 -20.45 -27.03 -17.83
N ALA A 956 -20.94 -25.80 -17.67
CA ALA A 956 -20.29 -24.60 -18.19
C ALA A 956 -18.84 -24.48 -17.68
N THR A 957 -18.62 -24.72 -16.39
CA THR A 957 -17.29 -24.65 -15.77
C THR A 957 -16.34 -25.72 -16.31
N LEU A 958 -16.84 -26.93 -16.60
CA LEU A 958 -16.04 -28.01 -17.18
C LEU A 958 -15.60 -27.67 -18.61
N ILE A 959 -16.48 -27.09 -19.43
CA ILE A 959 -16.12 -26.59 -20.77
C ILE A 959 -15.06 -25.48 -20.67
N GLN A 960 -15.21 -24.52 -19.75
CA GLN A 960 -14.21 -23.46 -19.53
C GLN A 960 -12.83 -24.01 -19.18
N LYS A 961 -12.77 -24.96 -18.23
CA LYS A 961 -11.50 -25.63 -17.86
C LYS A 961 -10.88 -26.35 -19.05
N TYR A 962 -11.71 -27.01 -19.87
CA TYR A 962 -11.26 -27.73 -21.07
C TYR A 962 -10.72 -26.77 -22.14
N VAL A 963 -11.40 -25.65 -22.41
CA VAL A 963 -10.96 -24.62 -23.36
C VAL A 963 -9.67 -23.94 -22.89
N SER A 964 -9.48 -23.78 -21.58
CA SER A 964 -8.25 -23.27 -20.97
C SER A 964 -7.12 -24.31 -20.87
N LYS A 965 -7.26 -25.48 -21.49
CA LYS A 965 -6.27 -26.59 -21.51
C LYS A 965 -5.90 -27.14 -20.13
N MET A 966 -6.76 -26.97 -19.13
CA MET A 966 -6.60 -27.62 -17.84
C MET A 966 -6.98 -29.11 -17.96
N ALA A 967 -6.41 -29.97 -17.11
CA ALA A 967 -6.78 -31.39 -17.09
C ALA A 967 -8.18 -31.56 -16.48
N VAL A 968 -9.14 -32.02 -17.29
CA VAL A 968 -10.55 -32.25 -16.90
C VAL A 968 -11.08 -33.51 -17.60
N THR A 969 -11.96 -34.25 -16.93
CA THR A 969 -12.74 -35.35 -17.52
C THR A 969 -14.16 -34.88 -17.78
N MET A 970 -14.59 -34.89 -19.05
CA MET A 970 -15.94 -34.48 -19.48
C MET A 970 -16.32 -35.17 -20.80
N ASN A 971 -17.61 -35.26 -21.11
CA ASN A 971 -18.10 -35.79 -22.37
C ASN A 971 -18.04 -34.73 -23.47
N THR A 972 -16.97 -34.76 -24.26
CA THR A 972 -16.74 -33.78 -25.34
C THR A 972 -17.77 -33.85 -26.47
N LYS A 973 -18.51 -34.96 -26.63
CA LYS A 973 -19.59 -35.04 -27.64
C LYS A 973 -20.82 -34.20 -27.28
N LEU A 974 -21.01 -33.93 -26.00
CA LEU A 974 -22.14 -33.15 -25.49
C LEU A 974 -21.78 -31.68 -25.25
N ALA A 975 -20.50 -31.33 -25.38
CA ALA A 975 -19.97 -30.01 -25.07
C ALA A 975 -20.14 -28.98 -26.18
N ASP A 976 -20.25 -29.42 -27.45
CA ASP A 976 -20.56 -28.55 -28.59
C ASP A 976 -22.07 -28.32 -28.67
N VAL A 977 -22.57 -27.42 -27.82
CA VAL A 977 -24.02 -27.19 -27.66
C VAL A 977 -24.61 -26.36 -28.79
N ASN A 978 -23.78 -25.57 -29.48
CA ASN A 978 -24.21 -24.81 -30.65
C ASN A 978 -24.09 -25.62 -31.97
N LYS A 979 -23.46 -26.80 -31.93
CA LYS A 979 -23.24 -27.74 -33.05
C LYS A 979 -22.40 -27.14 -34.19
N ASP A 980 -21.48 -26.24 -33.87
CA ASP A 980 -20.56 -25.61 -34.84
C ASP A 980 -19.30 -26.46 -35.12
N GLY A 981 -19.15 -27.58 -34.41
CA GLY A 981 -18.02 -28.51 -34.52
C GLY A 981 -16.83 -28.15 -33.63
N MET A 982 -16.90 -27.08 -32.83
CA MET A 982 -15.80 -26.58 -31.99
C MET A 982 -16.24 -26.31 -30.56
N ILE A 983 -15.69 -27.06 -29.60
CA ILE A 983 -15.92 -26.80 -28.17
C ILE A 983 -15.17 -25.54 -27.74
N ASN A 984 -15.90 -24.44 -27.50
CA ASN A 984 -15.30 -23.15 -27.17
C ASN A 984 -16.15 -22.33 -26.17
N ILE A 985 -15.70 -21.11 -25.86
CA ILE A 985 -16.34 -20.29 -24.83
C ILE A 985 -17.82 -19.96 -25.16
N LYS A 986 -18.21 -19.98 -26.44
CA LYS A 986 -19.60 -19.75 -26.85
C LYS A 986 -20.53 -20.85 -26.33
N ASP A 987 -20.06 -22.09 -26.30
CA ASP A 987 -20.80 -23.22 -25.75
C ASP A 987 -21.01 -23.05 -24.25
N THR A 988 -19.97 -22.58 -23.55
CA THR A 988 -20.08 -22.25 -22.13
C THR A 988 -21.12 -21.16 -21.87
N THR A 989 -21.09 -20.08 -22.64
CA THR A 989 -22.04 -18.97 -22.48
C THR A 989 -23.48 -19.40 -22.72
N MET A 990 -23.72 -20.33 -23.66
CA MET A 990 -25.07 -20.87 -23.89
C MET A 990 -25.58 -21.72 -22.72
N ILE A 991 -24.74 -22.54 -22.10
CA ILE A 991 -25.10 -23.30 -20.89
C ILE A 991 -25.39 -22.36 -19.73
N GLN A 992 -24.56 -21.33 -19.52
CA GLN A 992 -24.77 -20.34 -18.46
C GLN A 992 -26.07 -19.56 -18.63
N LYS A 993 -26.41 -19.18 -19.87
CA LYS A 993 -27.68 -18.52 -20.19
C LYS A 993 -28.87 -19.44 -19.94
N TYR A 994 -28.78 -20.71 -20.35
CA TYR A 994 -29.81 -21.71 -20.07
C TYR A 994 -30.03 -21.92 -18.55
N ALA A 995 -28.94 -21.97 -17.77
CA ALA A 995 -29.01 -22.10 -16.32
C ALA A 995 -29.67 -20.86 -15.66
N ALA A 996 -29.33 -19.65 -16.13
CA ALA A 996 -29.93 -18.41 -15.65
C ALA A 996 -31.44 -18.32 -15.96
N GLU A 997 -31.87 -18.69 -17.17
CA GLU A 997 -33.29 -18.67 -17.57
C GLU A 997 -34.17 -19.69 -16.81
N LYS A 998 -33.56 -20.72 -16.20
CA LYS A 998 -34.27 -21.65 -15.30
C LYS A 998 -34.48 -21.08 -13.89
N ILE A 999 -33.60 -20.19 -13.43
CA ILE A 999 -33.69 -19.53 -12.12
C ILE A 999 -34.81 -18.49 -12.12
N ASP A 1000 -34.95 -17.71 -13.20
CA ASP A 1000 -36.01 -16.69 -13.35
C ASP A 1000 -37.43 -17.27 -13.45
N LYS A 1001 -37.60 -18.59 -13.65
CA LYS A 1001 -38.91 -19.26 -13.69
C LYS A 1001 -39.34 -19.90 -12.37
N LEU A 1002 -38.52 -19.78 -11.33
CA LEU A 1002 -38.84 -20.22 -9.95
C LEU A 1002 -39.15 -19.04 -9.02
N GLY A 1003 -39.21 -17.80 -9.54
CA GLY A 1003 -39.59 -16.58 -8.84
C GLY A 1003 -41.04 -16.16 -9.09
#